data_AF-A0A068T9S6-F1
#
_entry.id   AF-A0A068T9S6-F1
#
_cell.length_a   1.000
_cell.length_b   1.000
_cell.length_c   1.000
_cell.angle_alpha   90.00
_cell.angle_beta   90.00
_cell.angle_gamma   90.00
#
_symmetry.space_group_name_H-M   'P 1'
#
loop_
_entity.id
_entity.type
_entity.pdbx_description
1 polymer ?
#
loop_
_entity_poly.entity_id
_entity_poly.type
_entity_poly.pdbx_seq_one_letter_code
_entity_poly.pdbx_strand_id
1 'polypeptide(L)'
;MTVPTVMRDTLFSKAHEFGQAPLLSLPDGSVADLQAGYIPLLVNFSFEDKAAKGLRKLKEQAEPEPVVYFSALEMARDHPALLLAGETGSGKTSFARHLAFRLAGEGPVAAPLSRNDLGAVHDEIWGLEDVLPLYVSVTAGKTFAELLEVALPGNEALLSAEAWTNSDATLLVMLDDIDAAGADGLALLSEALLFQALHPRIRLLALGEISVVKGWALPSGFVRYDLLPLLKVQRRDAARRLAGLDLDVTGIALGDAAANPALFAMAINGENVGETAEAITDDWLIKVCGDAGTAAFLSGLAFDALTGKLDDPTVLPVTRVRQLLAARHLASRSAEEAVQPFRQRPDLWTPVLRSLALRLSGSEKASALIEALIEGNGDEVRHGALLAADLLTEPGSLRDLVANHLLAIVRDGALSAPEREKAGRKLSVWGDPRDLDALADVPGGTFTFGSNTHPNSAPPHQVSVDAFRIGLYPVTNAAYSAFVVETGRLWRSPDGFAEDRRNAPAADLTWRDARAYCDWLTARWRAGGRIGADETIRLPTEPEWERAARGDQPDVGDEIIVYPWGNTWVDDAANSEEAGFNNTCTVGLFPKGRSPYGCYEMAGQVWEWGTTLWGEDMGTPSFKYPYADDGRETTDAAPSVRRVLRGGCFSSGKLKACCTYRGSLEPDGFWRGNGFRIVVAKVTRHDATVDPGFSERLLG
;
A
#
# COMPACT_ATOMS: atom_id res chain seq x y z
N MET A 1 -35.58 21.35 -13.46
CA MET A 1 -36.24 20.48 -14.47
C MET A 1 -35.94 19.06 -14.03
N THR A 2 -36.97 18.24 -13.85
CA THR A 2 -36.81 16.83 -13.48
C THR A 2 -35.99 16.10 -14.53
N VAL A 3 -35.11 15.17 -14.11
CA VAL A 3 -34.49 14.20 -15.02
C VAL A 3 -35.57 13.67 -15.97
N PRO A 4 -35.32 13.60 -17.30
CA PRO A 4 -36.31 13.09 -18.23
C PRO A 4 -36.85 11.74 -17.75
N THR A 5 -38.18 11.59 -17.65
CA THR A 5 -38.82 10.37 -17.15
C THR A 5 -38.29 9.12 -17.86
N VAL A 6 -38.05 9.23 -19.16
CA VAL A 6 -37.46 8.17 -20.00
C VAL A 6 -36.09 7.71 -19.48
N MET A 7 -35.23 8.61 -18.99
CA MET A 7 -33.92 8.26 -18.43
C MET A 7 -34.07 7.48 -17.13
N ARG A 8 -34.93 7.97 -16.22
CA ARG A 8 -35.21 7.31 -14.94
C ARG A 8 -35.77 5.91 -15.18
N ASP A 9 -36.75 5.78 -16.06
CA ASP A 9 -37.37 4.49 -16.40
C ASP A 9 -36.35 3.52 -16.99
N THR A 10 -35.45 4.01 -17.85
CA THR A 10 -34.39 3.19 -18.46
C THR A 10 -33.40 2.68 -17.41
N LEU A 11 -32.90 3.56 -16.54
CA LEU A 11 -31.95 3.19 -15.49
C LEU A 11 -32.57 2.22 -14.49
N PHE A 12 -33.79 2.50 -14.04
CA PHE A 12 -34.50 1.62 -13.13
C PHE A 12 -34.84 0.28 -13.76
N SER A 13 -35.27 0.23 -15.03
CA SER A 13 -35.52 -1.05 -15.70
C SER A 13 -34.29 -1.94 -15.69
N LYS A 14 -33.12 -1.42 -16.09
CA LYS A 14 -31.86 -2.18 -16.07
C LYS A 14 -31.49 -2.63 -14.66
N ALA A 15 -31.66 -1.76 -13.67
CA ALA A 15 -31.34 -2.08 -12.30
C ALA A 15 -32.27 -3.14 -11.67
N HIS A 16 -33.54 -3.21 -12.07
CA HIS A 16 -34.47 -4.24 -11.61
C HIS A 16 -34.07 -5.65 -12.05
N GLU A 17 -33.44 -5.80 -13.22
CA GLU A 17 -32.96 -7.10 -13.73
C GLU A 17 -31.96 -7.76 -12.77
N PHE A 18 -31.20 -6.96 -12.01
CA PHE A 18 -30.26 -7.48 -11.03
C PHE A 18 -30.92 -8.21 -9.86
N GLY A 19 -32.21 -8.00 -9.58
CA GLY A 19 -32.92 -8.74 -8.54
C GLY A 19 -32.90 -10.26 -8.76
N GLN A 20 -32.89 -10.70 -10.03
CA GLN A 20 -32.85 -12.11 -10.42
C GLN A 20 -31.42 -12.67 -10.52
N ALA A 21 -30.40 -11.86 -10.24
CA ALA A 21 -29.03 -12.34 -10.29
C ALA A 21 -28.76 -13.35 -9.15
N PRO A 22 -28.06 -14.46 -9.43
CA PRO A 22 -27.81 -15.49 -8.43
C PRO A 22 -26.88 -14.97 -7.33
N LEU A 23 -27.24 -15.22 -6.07
CA LEU A 23 -26.42 -14.91 -4.90
C LEU A 23 -25.81 -16.18 -4.29
N LEU A 24 -26.64 -17.18 -3.99
CA LEU A 24 -26.24 -18.36 -3.25
C LEU A 24 -26.94 -19.61 -3.79
N SER A 25 -26.18 -20.62 -4.20
CA SER A 25 -26.73 -21.94 -4.50
C SER A 25 -26.96 -22.71 -3.19
N LEU A 26 -28.15 -23.27 -3.02
CA LEU A 26 -28.57 -23.96 -1.81
C LEU A 26 -28.34 -25.48 -1.91
N PRO A 27 -28.24 -26.20 -0.78
CA PRO A 27 -27.99 -27.66 -0.81
C PRO A 27 -29.09 -28.48 -1.48
N ASP A 28 -30.31 -27.95 -1.56
CA ASP A 28 -31.46 -28.57 -2.22
C ASP A 28 -31.46 -28.38 -3.76
N GLY A 29 -30.44 -27.71 -4.30
CA GLY A 29 -30.28 -27.44 -5.73
C GLY A 29 -30.96 -26.15 -6.21
N SER A 30 -31.68 -25.45 -5.35
CA SER A 30 -32.25 -24.13 -5.67
C SER A 30 -31.20 -23.01 -5.57
N VAL A 31 -31.55 -21.82 -6.02
CA VAL A 31 -30.69 -20.64 -5.99
C VAL A 31 -31.43 -19.48 -5.35
N ALA A 32 -30.85 -18.91 -4.29
CA ALA A 32 -31.28 -17.63 -3.75
C ALA A 32 -30.72 -16.50 -4.63
N ASP A 33 -31.57 -15.58 -5.05
CA ASP A 33 -31.23 -14.41 -5.86
C ASP A 33 -31.07 -13.14 -5.00
N LEU A 34 -30.68 -12.02 -5.62
CA LEU A 34 -30.50 -10.74 -4.92
C LEU A 34 -31.82 -10.10 -4.45
N GLN A 35 -32.97 -10.57 -4.96
CA GLN A 35 -34.29 -10.19 -4.49
C GLN A 35 -34.64 -10.89 -3.17
N ALA A 36 -34.30 -12.18 -3.02
CA ALA A 36 -34.49 -12.97 -1.81
C ALA A 36 -33.60 -12.48 -0.65
N GLY A 37 -32.43 -11.91 -0.94
CA GLY A 37 -31.62 -11.21 0.05
C GLY A 37 -30.21 -10.86 -0.40
N TYR A 38 -29.40 -10.42 0.55
CA TYR A 38 -27.99 -10.03 0.37
C TYR A 38 -27.22 -10.18 1.68
N ILE A 39 -25.91 -10.41 1.62
CA ILE A 39 -25.04 -10.46 2.81
C ILE A 39 -24.28 -9.12 2.88
N PRO A 40 -24.57 -8.24 3.85
CA PRO A 40 -23.89 -6.94 3.96
C PRO A 40 -22.38 -7.08 4.08
N LEU A 41 -21.63 -6.21 3.40
CA LEU A 41 -20.17 -6.22 3.44
C LEU A 41 -19.67 -5.13 4.38
N LEU A 42 -18.67 -5.45 5.19
CA LEU A 42 -17.98 -4.52 6.07
C LEU A 42 -16.69 -4.02 5.43
N VAL A 43 -16.23 -2.86 5.87
CA VAL A 43 -14.96 -2.25 5.42
C VAL A 43 -13.95 -2.15 6.56
N ASN A 44 -12.67 -2.02 6.22
CA ASN A 44 -11.56 -1.79 7.14
C ASN A 44 -11.54 -0.37 7.76
N PHE A 45 -12.71 0.21 8.04
CA PHE A 45 -12.86 1.51 8.68
C PHE A 45 -13.84 1.41 9.84
N SER A 46 -13.40 1.88 11.00
CA SER A 46 -14.14 1.73 12.26
C SER A 46 -14.79 3.02 12.75
N PHE A 47 -15.76 2.89 13.66
CA PHE A 47 -16.35 4.04 14.34
C PHE A 47 -15.30 4.82 15.14
N GLU A 48 -14.31 4.13 15.71
CA GLU A 48 -13.18 4.75 16.41
C GLU A 48 -12.29 5.56 15.46
N ASP A 49 -11.99 5.04 14.26
CA ASP A 49 -11.18 5.76 13.27
C ASP A 49 -11.89 7.07 12.83
N LYS A 50 -13.21 7.03 12.65
CA LYS A 50 -14.03 8.21 12.33
C LYS A 50 -14.00 9.24 13.47
N ALA A 51 -14.10 8.80 14.72
CA ALA A 51 -14.07 9.67 15.89
C ALA A 51 -12.69 10.31 16.11
N ALA A 52 -11.61 9.60 15.78
CA ALA A 52 -10.23 10.04 16.00
C ALA A 52 -9.75 11.12 15.01
N LYS A 53 -10.51 11.44 13.95
CA LYS A 53 -10.04 12.29 12.82
C LYS A 53 -8.63 11.89 12.33
N GLY A 54 -8.29 10.61 12.38
CA GLY A 54 -6.97 10.09 12.01
C GLY A 54 -5.82 10.35 12.99
N LEU A 55 -6.05 10.99 14.15
CA LEU A 55 -5.03 11.18 15.19
C LEU A 55 -5.24 10.14 16.31
N ARG A 56 -4.56 9.00 16.19
CA ARG A 56 -4.43 8.07 17.32
C ARG A 56 -3.54 8.72 18.38
N LYS A 57 -4.16 9.29 19.43
CA LYS A 57 -3.44 9.59 20.67
C LYS A 57 -3.35 8.29 21.46
N LEU A 58 -2.12 7.83 21.70
CA LEU A 58 -1.84 6.86 22.77
C LEU A 58 -2.30 7.50 24.09
N LYS A 59 -3.52 7.18 24.53
CA LYS A 59 -3.87 7.32 25.94
C LYS A 59 -3.26 6.14 26.69
N GLU A 60 -2.86 6.39 27.93
CA GLU A 60 -2.33 5.41 28.87
C GLU A 60 -3.19 4.14 28.94
N GLN A 61 -2.55 2.98 28.70
CA GLN A 61 -2.88 1.63 29.19
C GLN A 61 -4.36 1.24 29.36
N ALA A 62 -5.27 1.67 28.48
CA ALA A 62 -6.58 1.04 28.36
C ALA A 62 -6.48 -0.11 27.35
N GLU A 63 -7.06 -1.28 27.67
CA GLU A 63 -7.21 -2.34 26.68
C GLU A 63 -7.96 -1.78 25.46
N PRO A 64 -7.49 -2.02 24.22
CA PRO A 64 -8.18 -1.53 23.04
C PRO A 64 -9.58 -2.14 22.98
N GLU A 65 -10.60 -1.29 22.90
CA GLU A 65 -11.98 -1.72 22.73
C GLU A 65 -12.14 -2.55 21.44
N PRO A 66 -13.04 -3.55 21.41
CA PRO A 66 -13.34 -4.30 20.21
C PRO A 66 -13.76 -3.41 19.05
N VAL A 67 -13.07 -3.52 17.91
CA VAL A 67 -13.31 -2.67 16.74
C VAL A 67 -14.75 -2.84 16.24
N VAL A 68 -15.42 -1.71 15.99
CA VAL A 68 -16.78 -1.67 15.41
C VAL A 68 -16.68 -1.15 13.99
N TYR A 69 -16.98 -1.98 12.98
CA TYR A 69 -16.77 -1.63 11.57
C TYR A 69 -17.97 -0.95 10.90
N PHE A 70 -17.70 -0.03 9.97
CA PHE A 70 -18.69 0.48 9.02
C PHE A 70 -18.98 -0.51 7.90
N SER A 71 -20.13 -0.35 7.23
CA SER A 71 -20.48 -1.14 6.05
C SER A 71 -20.07 -0.46 4.73
N ALA A 72 -19.95 -1.26 3.68
CA ALA A 72 -19.72 -0.77 2.32
C ALA A 72 -20.84 0.17 1.83
N LEU A 73 -22.09 -0.09 2.26
CA LEU A 73 -23.24 0.76 1.95
C LEU A 73 -23.06 2.17 2.55
N GLU A 74 -22.64 2.24 3.82
CA GLU A 74 -22.41 3.51 4.51
C GLU A 74 -21.23 4.29 3.90
N MET A 75 -20.19 3.59 3.44
CA MET A 75 -19.10 4.25 2.71
C MET A 75 -19.56 4.83 1.38
N ALA A 76 -20.38 4.11 0.61
CA ALA A 76 -20.94 4.62 -0.63
C ALA A 76 -21.84 5.86 -0.40
N ARG A 77 -22.56 5.89 0.74
CA ARG A 77 -23.35 7.05 1.20
C ARG A 77 -22.48 8.22 1.62
N ASP A 78 -21.39 7.99 2.35
CA ASP A 78 -20.59 9.05 2.97
C ASP A 78 -19.59 9.71 2.00
N HIS A 79 -19.17 9.00 0.94
CA HIS A 79 -18.12 9.47 0.04
C HIS A 79 -18.64 9.73 -1.39
N PRO A 80 -18.41 10.92 -1.98
CA PRO A 80 -18.87 11.24 -3.33
C PRO A 80 -18.12 10.45 -4.41
N ALA A 81 -16.86 10.11 -4.19
CA ALA A 81 -16.07 9.20 -5.03
C ALA A 81 -15.37 8.17 -4.14
N LEU A 82 -15.72 6.90 -4.33
CA LEU A 82 -15.30 5.78 -3.50
C LEU A 82 -14.72 4.65 -4.37
N LEU A 83 -13.60 4.08 -3.94
CA LEU A 83 -13.09 2.81 -4.41
C LEU A 83 -13.22 1.75 -3.29
N LEU A 84 -13.97 0.68 -3.55
CA LEU A 84 -14.00 -0.50 -2.68
C LEU A 84 -13.09 -1.59 -3.26
N ALA A 85 -12.05 -1.92 -2.50
CA ALA A 85 -11.08 -2.95 -2.87
C ALA A 85 -11.41 -4.27 -2.18
N GLY A 86 -11.41 -5.39 -2.89
CA GLY A 86 -11.60 -6.70 -2.30
C GLY A 86 -11.07 -7.82 -3.19
N GLU A 87 -10.78 -8.98 -2.63
CA GLU A 87 -10.30 -10.13 -3.40
C GLU A 87 -11.33 -10.65 -4.40
N THR A 88 -10.93 -11.51 -5.34
CA THR A 88 -11.89 -12.23 -6.19
C THR A 88 -12.86 -13.04 -5.33
N GLY A 89 -14.16 -12.97 -5.64
CA GLY A 89 -15.20 -13.63 -4.85
C GLY A 89 -15.62 -12.90 -3.57
N SER A 90 -15.08 -11.70 -3.27
CA SER A 90 -15.42 -10.91 -2.08
C SER A 90 -16.84 -10.30 -2.07
N GLY A 91 -17.68 -10.59 -3.08
CA GLY A 91 -19.05 -10.06 -3.17
C GLY A 91 -19.18 -8.65 -3.75
N LYS A 92 -18.11 -8.02 -4.25
CA LYS A 92 -18.13 -6.66 -4.87
C LYS A 92 -19.23 -6.49 -5.92
N THR A 93 -19.24 -7.34 -6.94
CA THR A 93 -20.24 -7.30 -8.01
C THR A 93 -21.66 -7.50 -7.47
N SER A 94 -21.84 -8.45 -6.54
CA SER A 94 -23.13 -8.69 -5.90
C SER A 94 -23.60 -7.49 -5.08
N PHE A 95 -22.68 -6.78 -4.41
CA PHE A 95 -22.97 -5.53 -3.70
C PHE A 95 -23.49 -4.44 -4.63
N ALA A 96 -22.76 -4.12 -5.71
CA ALA A 96 -23.19 -3.08 -6.64
C ALA A 96 -24.53 -3.41 -7.31
N ARG A 97 -24.70 -4.67 -7.75
CA ARG A 97 -25.96 -5.14 -8.35
C ARG A 97 -27.12 -5.07 -7.36
N HIS A 98 -26.91 -5.51 -6.13
CA HIS A 98 -27.94 -5.44 -5.08
C HIS A 98 -28.30 -3.99 -4.74
N LEU A 99 -27.30 -3.11 -4.60
CA LEU A 99 -27.52 -1.69 -4.35
C LEU A 99 -28.31 -1.05 -5.50
N ALA A 100 -27.94 -1.30 -6.75
CA ALA A 100 -28.69 -0.82 -7.91
C ALA A 100 -30.14 -1.31 -7.89
N PHE A 101 -30.36 -2.61 -7.66
CA PHE A 101 -31.70 -3.19 -7.51
C PHE A 101 -32.52 -2.51 -6.42
N ARG A 102 -31.95 -2.31 -5.22
CA ARG A 102 -32.64 -1.65 -4.11
C ARG A 102 -32.98 -0.20 -4.43
N LEU A 103 -32.07 0.56 -5.03
CA LEU A 103 -32.30 1.98 -5.39
C LEU A 103 -33.38 2.17 -6.46
N ALA A 104 -33.58 1.17 -7.33
CA ALA A 104 -34.65 1.19 -8.31
C ALA A 104 -36.04 0.87 -7.72
N GLY A 105 -36.10 0.24 -6.54
CA GLY A 105 -37.31 -0.07 -5.80
C GLY A 105 -37.53 0.85 -4.58
N GLU A 106 -37.72 0.25 -3.40
CA GLU A 106 -38.00 0.99 -2.14
C GLU A 106 -36.77 1.68 -1.53
N GLY A 107 -35.59 1.54 -2.14
CA GLY A 107 -34.31 1.95 -1.57
C GLY A 107 -33.79 0.96 -0.51
N PRO A 108 -32.54 1.13 -0.05
CA PRO A 108 -32.03 0.44 1.13
C PRO A 108 -32.74 0.96 2.39
N VAL A 109 -33.20 0.04 3.25
CA VAL A 109 -33.91 0.36 4.49
C VAL A 109 -32.94 0.18 5.66
N ALA A 110 -33.02 1.08 6.65
CA ALA A 110 -32.20 0.96 7.85
C ALA A 110 -32.50 -0.35 8.59
N ALA A 111 -31.46 -1.13 8.87
CA ALA A 111 -31.60 -2.44 9.50
C ALA A 111 -30.43 -2.73 10.46
N PRO A 112 -30.66 -3.41 11.59
CA PRO A 112 -29.59 -3.83 12.48
C PRO A 112 -28.55 -4.68 11.76
N LEU A 113 -27.27 -4.32 11.87
CA LEU A 113 -26.16 -5.04 11.27
C LEU A 113 -25.10 -5.37 12.33
N SER A 114 -24.69 -6.63 12.40
CA SER A 114 -23.55 -7.08 13.18
C SER A 114 -22.26 -6.46 12.62
N ARG A 115 -21.53 -5.74 13.48
CA ARG A 115 -20.33 -4.97 13.13
C ARG A 115 -19.04 -5.67 13.52
N ASN A 116 -19.10 -6.71 14.36
CA ASN A 116 -18.01 -7.63 14.66
C ASN A 116 -18.55 -8.97 15.19
N ASP A 117 -17.67 -9.96 15.35
CA ASP A 117 -18.03 -11.28 15.92
C ASP A 117 -18.15 -11.26 17.46
N LEU A 118 -17.97 -10.09 18.09
CA LEU A 118 -18.02 -9.89 19.54
C LEU A 118 -19.35 -9.27 20.02
N GLY A 119 -20.36 -9.24 19.14
CA GLY A 119 -21.73 -8.86 19.47
C GLY A 119 -22.06 -7.37 19.30
N ALA A 120 -21.16 -6.56 18.72
CA ALA A 120 -21.49 -5.19 18.36
C ALA A 120 -22.51 -5.18 17.21
N VAL A 121 -23.65 -4.51 17.41
CA VAL A 121 -24.72 -4.37 16.41
C VAL A 121 -25.06 -2.89 16.30
N HIS A 122 -25.05 -2.36 15.08
CA HIS A 122 -25.45 -0.99 14.77
C HIS A 122 -26.28 -1.02 13.49
N ASP A 123 -27.29 -0.16 13.41
CA ASP A 123 -28.09 -0.02 12.20
C ASP A 123 -27.20 0.35 11.01
N GLU A 124 -27.36 -0.36 9.90
CA GLU A 124 -26.83 0.02 8.60
C GLU A 124 -27.77 1.05 8.00
N ILE A 125 -27.28 2.26 7.72
CA ILE A 125 -28.13 3.39 7.36
C ILE A 125 -27.85 3.86 5.94
N TRP A 126 -28.90 3.97 5.13
CA TRP A 126 -28.89 4.73 3.88
C TRP A 126 -29.64 6.06 4.08
N GLY A 127 -29.12 7.13 3.50
CA GLY A 127 -29.67 8.48 3.72
C GLY A 127 -29.72 9.36 2.48
N LEU A 128 -29.43 8.81 1.30
CA LEU A 128 -29.54 9.54 0.04
C LEU A 128 -30.91 9.27 -0.58
N GLU A 129 -31.63 10.34 -0.89
CA GLU A 129 -32.92 10.30 -1.57
C GLU A 129 -32.74 10.45 -3.09
N ASP A 130 -33.69 9.90 -3.86
CA ASP A 130 -33.76 10.01 -5.32
C ASP A 130 -32.44 9.70 -6.05
N VAL A 131 -31.87 8.53 -5.77
CA VAL A 131 -30.62 8.09 -6.38
C VAL A 131 -30.90 7.19 -7.59
N LEU A 132 -30.37 7.57 -8.74
CA LEU A 132 -30.45 6.83 -9.99
C LEU A 132 -29.17 6.00 -10.16
N PRO A 133 -29.24 4.66 -10.12
CA PRO A 133 -28.07 3.81 -10.28
C PRO A 133 -27.73 3.60 -11.76
N LEU A 134 -26.45 3.76 -12.11
CA LEU A 134 -25.89 3.39 -13.41
C LEU A 134 -24.76 2.38 -13.18
N TYR A 135 -25.03 1.10 -13.44
CA TYR A 135 -24.03 0.04 -13.37
C TYR A 135 -23.25 -0.07 -14.68
N VAL A 136 -21.93 -0.06 -14.59
CA VAL A 136 -21.00 -0.06 -15.72
C VAL A 136 -19.96 -1.16 -15.50
N SER A 137 -19.92 -2.14 -16.39
CA SER A 137 -18.86 -3.14 -16.41
C SER A 137 -17.64 -2.56 -17.12
N VAL A 138 -16.52 -2.43 -16.44
CA VAL A 138 -15.28 -1.94 -17.04
C VAL A 138 -14.72 -2.99 -18.00
N THR A 139 -14.27 -2.54 -19.16
CA THR A 139 -13.66 -3.40 -20.19
C THR A 139 -12.37 -2.75 -20.68
N ALA A 140 -11.34 -3.56 -20.90
CA ALA A 140 -10.01 -3.10 -21.31
C ALA A 140 -10.06 -2.26 -22.60
N GLY A 141 -9.24 -1.21 -22.67
CA GLY A 141 -9.05 -0.38 -23.86
C GLY A 141 -10.21 0.56 -24.19
N LYS A 142 -11.16 0.78 -23.27
CA LYS A 142 -12.23 1.78 -23.43
C LYS A 142 -12.02 2.96 -22.50
N THR A 143 -12.27 4.16 -23.02
CA THR A 143 -12.37 5.40 -22.25
C THR A 143 -13.60 5.39 -21.34
N PHE A 144 -13.64 6.29 -20.36
CA PHE A 144 -14.80 6.43 -19.49
C PHE A 144 -16.08 6.76 -20.28
N ALA A 145 -15.98 7.62 -21.30
CA ALA A 145 -17.12 7.97 -22.16
C ALA A 145 -17.67 6.77 -22.95
N GLU A 146 -16.79 5.95 -23.54
CA GLU A 146 -17.20 4.74 -24.27
C GLU A 146 -17.85 3.70 -23.35
N LEU A 147 -17.39 3.60 -22.09
CA LEU A 147 -18.03 2.73 -21.10
C LEU A 147 -19.44 3.19 -20.73
N LEU A 148 -19.64 4.51 -20.59
CA LEU A 148 -20.97 5.08 -20.38
C LEU A 148 -21.89 4.81 -21.58
N GLU A 149 -21.40 4.95 -22.81
CA GLU A 149 -22.21 4.66 -24.00
C GLU A 149 -22.56 3.17 -24.11
N VAL A 150 -21.64 2.27 -23.74
CA VAL A 150 -21.95 0.82 -23.68
C VAL A 150 -23.01 0.53 -22.61
N ALA A 151 -22.91 1.18 -21.44
CA ALA A 151 -23.86 1.00 -20.35
C ALA A 151 -25.22 1.62 -20.65
N LEU A 152 -25.29 2.68 -21.46
CA LEU A 152 -26.52 3.40 -21.79
C LEU A 152 -26.57 3.82 -23.28
N PRO A 153 -26.68 2.87 -24.23
CA PRO A 153 -26.52 3.17 -25.65
C PRO A 153 -27.54 4.18 -26.19
N GLY A 154 -27.09 5.13 -27.01
CA GLY A 154 -27.92 6.13 -27.66
C GLY A 154 -28.52 7.17 -26.71
N ASN A 155 -28.01 7.27 -25.48
CA ASN A 155 -28.52 8.15 -24.43
C ASN A 155 -27.44 9.07 -23.84
N GLU A 156 -26.32 9.27 -24.56
CA GLU A 156 -25.18 10.11 -24.13
C GLU A 156 -25.61 11.53 -23.73
N ALA A 157 -26.55 12.12 -24.49
CA ALA A 157 -27.09 13.45 -24.21
C ALA A 157 -27.77 13.56 -22.83
N LEU A 158 -28.25 12.43 -22.27
CA LEU A 158 -28.88 12.35 -20.95
C LEU A 158 -27.85 12.37 -19.81
N LEU A 159 -26.58 12.05 -20.09
CA LEU A 159 -25.47 12.13 -19.15
C LEU A 159 -24.75 13.49 -19.21
N SER A 160 -25.22 14.41 -20.06
CA SER A 160 -24.64 15.76 -20.18
C SER A 160 -24.88 16.61 -18.93
N ALA A 161 -23.96 17.53 -18.65
CA ALA A 161 -24.04 18.42 -17.49
C ALA A 161 -25.39 19.16 -17.41
N GLU A 162 -25.93 19.62 -18.55
CA GLU A 162 -27.20 20.35 -18.64
C GLU A 162 -28.40 19.57 -18.09
N ALA A 163 -28.42 18.24 -18.26
CA ALA A 163 -29.49 17.39 -17.74
C ALA A 163 -29.51 17.33 -16.20
N TRP A 164 -28.36 17.59 -15.56
CA TRP A 164 -28.18 17.49 -14.12
C TRP A 164 -28.23 18.84 -13.41
N THR A 165 -27.86 19.95 -14.08
CA THR A 165 -27.77 21.32 -13.51
C THR A 165 -28.99 21.76 -12.69
N ASN A 166 -30.19 21.27 -13.03
CA ASN A 166 -31.44 21.62 -12.36
C ASN A 166 -32.21 20.41 -11.80
N SER A 167 -31.52 19.29 -11.60
CA SER A 167 -32.10 18.03 -11.12
C SER A 167 -31.94 17.88 -9.60
N ASP A 168 -32.99 17.37 -8.96
CA ASP A 168 -32.93 16.93 -7.56
C ASP A 168 -32.48 15.47 -7.40
N ALA A 169 -32.28 14.74 -8.49
CA ALA A 169 -31.80 13.36 -8.43
C ALA A 169 -30.27 13.31 -8.28
N THR A 170 -29.78 12.24 -7.65
CA THR A 170 -28.37 11.89 -7.56
C THR A 170 -28.05 10.78 -8.56
N LEU A 171 -27.06 10.96 -9.44
CA LEU A 171 -26.57 9.86 -10.28
C LEU A 171 -25.48 9.10 -9.52
N LEU A 172 -25.64 7.80 -9.35
CA LEU A 172 -24.59 6.93 -8.80
C LEU A 172 -24.04 6.03 -9.91
N VAL A 173 -22.85 6.37 -10.41
CA VAL A 173 -22.13 5.57 -11.40
C VAL A 173 -21.29 4.51 -10.68
N MET A 174 -21.59 3.24 -10.95
CA MET A 174 -20.92 2.09 -10.36
C MET A 174 -20.02 1.43 -11.41
N LEU A 175 -18.70 1.61 -11.28
CA LEU A 175 -17.67 1.02 -12.14
C LEU A 175 -17.23 -0.31 -11.55
N ASP A 176 -17.74 -1.42 -12.09
CA ASP A 176 -17.39 -2.76 -11.64
C ASP A 176 -16.15 -3.29 -12.38
N ASP A 177 -15.30 -4.02 -11.66
CA ASP A 177 -13.99 -4.55 -12.12
C ASP A 177 -13.06 -3.48 -12.72
N ILE A 178 -12.79 -2.38 -12.00
CA ILE A 178 -11.91 -1.28 -12.47
C ILE A 178 -10.51 -1.75 -12.89
N ASP A 179 -10.00 -2.82 -12.28
CA ASP A 179 -8.73 -3.44 -12.63
C ASP A 179 -8.74 -4.09 -14.02
N ALA A 180 -9.91 -4.39 -14.60
CA ALA A 180 -10.02 -4.86 -15.99
C ALA A 180 -9.54 -3.82 -17.02
N ALA A 181 -9.44 -2.54 -16.65
CA ALA A 181 -8.83 -1.51 -17.48
C ALA A 181 -7.29 -1.63 -17.56
N GLY A 182 -6.66 -2.45 -16.72
CA GLY A 182 -5.21 -2.61 -16.69
C GLY A 182 -4.50 -1.29 -16.38
N ALA A 183 -3.52 -0.93 -17.22
CA ALA A 183 -2.74 0.31 -17.06
C ALA A 183 -3.59 1.59 -17.15
N ASP A 184 -4.73 1.54 -17.83
CA ASP A 184 -5.61 2.70 -18.05
C ASP A 184 -6.55 2.97 -16.86
N GLY A 185 -6.57 2.10 -15.84
CA GLY A 185 -7.51 2.22 -14.72
C GLY A 185 -7.41 3.54 -13.95
N LEU A 186 -6.19 4.06 -13.71
CA LEU A 186 -5.99 5.36 -13.07
C LEU A 186 -6.45 6.54 -13.94
N ALA A 187 -6.25 6.45 -15.26
CA ALA A 187 -6.72 7.44 -16.20
C ALA A 187 -8.26 7.46 -16.23
N LEU A 188 -8.89 6.29 -16.24
CA LEU A 188 -10.33 6.13 -16.18
C LEU A 188 -10.93 6.73 -14.89
N LEU A 189 -10.32 6.50 -13.73
CA LEU A 189 -10.74 7.14 -12.47
C LEU A 189 -10.60 8.67 -12.55
N SER A 190 -9.56 9.18 -13.21
CA SER A 190 -9.37 10.63 -13.40
C SER A 190 -10.44 11.22 -14.33
N GLU A 191 -10.77 10.55 -15.44
CA GLU A 191 -11.86 10.92 -16.33
C GLU A 191 -13.22 10.89 -15.61
N ALA A 192 -13.45 9.87 -14.77
CA ALA A 192 -14.66 9.78 -13.96
C ALA A 192 -14.78 10.96 -12.98
N LEU A 193 -13.68 11.41 -12.36
CA LEU A 193 -13.68 12.62 -11.51
C LEU A 193 -13.97 13.90 -12.32
N LEU A 194 -13.43 14.02 -13.54
CA LEU A 194 -13.76 15.14 -14.41
C LEU A 194 -15.26 15.15 -14.74
N PHE A 195 -15.84 13.97 -15.00
CA PHE A 195 -17.28 13.82 -15.21
C PHE A 195 -18.09 14.19 -13.95
N GLN A 196 -17.65 13.73 -12.77
CA GLN A 196 -18.27 14.13 -11.50
C GLN A 196 -18.19 15.65 -11.26
N ALA A 197 -17.08 16.30 -11.62
CA ALA A 197 -16.90 17.73 -11.43
C ALA A 197 -17.89 18.57 -12.25
N LEU A 198 -18.54 17.99 -13.27
CA LEU A 198 -19.63 18.63 -14.01
C LEU A 198 -20.84 18.93 -13.12
N HIS A 199 -21.11 18.11 -12.10
CA HIS A 199 -22.25 18.32 -11.21
C HIS A 199 -22.09 17.67 -9.81
N PRO A 200 -22.37 18.38 -8.71
CA PRO A 200 -22.17 17.88 -7.34
C PRO A 200 -23.05 16.68 -6.94
N ARG A 201 -24.12 16.40 -7.71
CA ARG A 201 -24.99 15.23 -7.49
C ARG A 201 -24.58 13.99 -8.30
N ILE A 202 -23.43 14.02 -8.97
CA ILE A 202 -22.82 12.81 -9.56
C ILE A 202 -21.92 12.18 -8.51
N ARG A 203 -22.12 10.89 -8.26
CA ARG A 203 -21.34 10.08 -7.33
C ARG A 203 -20.72 8.89 -8.05
N LEU A 204 -19.53 8.50 -7.61
CA LEU A 204 -18.74 7.44 -8.22
C LEU A 204 -18.49 6.33 -7.19
N LEU A 205 -18.77 5.09 -7.58
CA LEU A 205 -18.41 3.88 -6.85
C LEU A 205 -17.60 2.99 -7.78
N ALA A 206 -16.28 2.91 -7.59
CA ALA A 206 -15.43 1.97 -8.27
C ALA A 206 -15.23 0.71 -7.40
N LEU A 207 -15.20 -0.45 -8.03
CA LEU A 207 -14.94 -1.74 -7.40
C LEU A 207 -13.70 -2.36 -8.04
N GLY A 208 -12.73 -2.82 -7.24
CA GLY A 208 -11.49 -3.36 -7.77
C GLY A 208 -10.92 -4.53 -7.00
N GLU A 209 -10.13 -5.34 -7.68
CA GLU A 209 -9.32 -6.41 -7.09
C GLU A 209 -8.22 -5.80 -6.19
N ILE A 210 -8.21 -6.19 -4.92
CA ILE A 210 -7.38 -5.56 -3.89
C ILE A 210 -5.88 -5.67 -4.17
N SER A 211 -5.40 -6.79 -4.71
CA SER A 211 -3.97 -6.96 -5.00
C SER A 211 -3.47 -6.03 -6.11
N VAL A 212 -4.37 -5.61 -7.01
CA VAL A 212 -4.10 -4.61 -8.06
C VAL A 212 -4.26 -3.19 -7.51
N VAL A 213 -5.46 -2.83 -7.05
CA VAL A 213 -5.79 -1.42 -6.77
C VAL A 213 -5.20 -0.91 -5.45
N LYS A 214 -4.67 -1.78 -4.58
CA LYS A 214 -3.99 -1.37 -3.35
C LYS A 214 -2.68 -0.61 -3.64
N GLY A 215 -2.02 -0.94 -4.74
CA GLY A 215 -0.80 -0.28 -5.20
C GLY A 215 -1.03 1.04 -5.94
N TRP A 216 -2.28 1.38 -6.26
CA TRP A 216 -2.61 2.58 -7.03
C TRP A 216 -2.52 3.84 -6.16
N ALA A 217 -1.79 4.85 -6.64
CA ALA A 217 -1.86 6.22 -6.14
C ALA A 217 -3.13 6.87 -6.73
N LEU A 218 -4.22 6.85 -5.97
CA LEU A 218 -5.51 7.31 -6.47
C LEU A 218 -5.54 8.83 -6.71
N PRO A 219 -6.30 9.30 -7.72
CA PRO A 219 -6.52 10.73 -7.92
C PRO A 219 -7.11 11.40 -6.67
N SER A 220 -6.69 12.64 -6.39
CA SER A 220 -7.14 13.43 -5.24
C SER A 220 -8.65 13.72 -5.35
N GLY A 221 -9.47 12.84 -4.78
CA GLY A 221 -10.93 12.87 -4.89
C GLY A 221 -11.54 11.52 -4.54
N PHE A 222 -10.86 10.43 -4.91
CA PHE A 222 -11.23 9.09 -4.48
C PHE A 222 -10.75 8.80 -3.06
N VAL A 223 -11.65 8.21 -2.27
CA VAL A 223 -11.30 7.53 -1.01
C VAL A 223 -11.32 6.02 -1.26
N ARG A 224 -10.41 5.27 -0.65
CA ARG A 224 -10.37 3.80 -0.74
C ARG A 224 -10.65 3.16 0.60
N TYR A 225 -11.48 2.11 0.59
CA TYR A 225 -11.60 1.17 1.69
C TYR A 225 -11.47 -0.27 1.20
N ASP A 226 -10.90 -1.12 2.04
CA ASP A 226 -10.76 -2.55 1.77
C ASP A 226 -11.95 -3.28 2.40
N LEU A 227 -12.57 -4.19 1.64
CA LEU A 227 -13.64 -5.06 2.12
C LEU A 227 -13.08 -6.11 3.08
N LEU A 228 -13.78 -6.32 4.19
CA LEU A 228 -13.46 -7.35 5.16
C LEU A 228 -14.05 -8.72 4.75
N PRO A 229 -13.42 -9.83 5.15
CA PRO A 229 -14.05 -11.14 5.11
C PRO A 229 -15.37 -11.15 5.92
N LEU A 230 -16.29 -12.03 5.54
CA LEU A 230 -17.56 -12.21 6.26
C LEU A 230 -17.30 -12.68 7.70
N LEU A 231 -17.92 -11.99 8.65
CA LEU A 231 -17.95 -12.40 10.05
C LEU A 231 -18.63 -13.76 10.19
N LYS A 232 -18.28 -14.53 11.23
CA LYS A 232 -18.98 -15.80 11.54
C LYS A 232 -20.46 -15.53 11.81
N VAL A 233 -20.81 -14.45 12.51
CA VAL A 233 -22.21 -14.06 12.75
C VAL A 233 -22.96 -13.75 11.46
N GLN A 234 -22.35 -13.03 10.50
CA GLN A 234 -22.98 -12.73 9.20
C GLN A 234 -23.27 -14.01 8.40
N ARG A 235 -22.34 -14.98 8.45
CA ARG A 235 -22.51 -16.28 7.81
C ARG A 235 -23.64 -17.11 8.42
N ARG A 236 -23.73 -17.15 9.75
CA ARG A 236 -24.86 -17.80 10.46
C ARG A 236 -26.20 -17.20 10.06
N ASP A 237 -26.30 -15.87 10.09
CA ASP A 237 -27.55 -15.17 9.78
C ASP A 237 -27.94 -15.36 8.32
N ALA A 238 -26.97 -15.30 7.40
CA ALA A 238 -27.19 -15.57 5.99
C ALA A 238 -27.65 -17.01 5.74
N ALA A 239 -27.00 -18.02 6.32
CA ALA A 239 -27.38 -19.41 6.18
C ALA A 239 -28.78 -19.69 6.74
N ARG A 240 -29.11 -19.13 7.91
CA ARG A 240 -30.44 -19.29 8.51
C ARG A 240 -31.53 -18.66 7.64
N ARG A 241 -31.30 -17.43 7.16
CA ARG A 241 -32.29 -16.66 6.39
C ARG A 241 -32.44 -17.14 4.95
N LEU A 242 -31.34 -17.45 4.27
CA LEU A 242 -31.31 -17.73 2.84
C LEU A 242 -31.36 -19.24 2.53
N ALA A 243 -30.81 -20.07 3.42
CA ALA A 243 -30.71 -21.52 3.20
C ALA A 243 -31.56 -22.35 4.20
N GLY A 244 -32.14 -21.73 5.22
CA GLY A 244 -32.84 -22.45 6.29
C GLY A 244 -31.91 -23.34 7.14
N LEU A 245 -30.61 -23.05 7.15
CA LEU A 245 -29.58 -23.88 7.80
C LEU A 245 -29.14 -23.27 9.13
N ASP A 246 -28.96 -24.12 10.14
CA ASP A 246 -28.32 -23.74 11.41
C ASP A 246 -26.85 -24.19 11.42
N LEU A 247 -25.94 -23.23 11.19
CA LEU A 247 -24.51 -23.53 11.12
C LEU A 247 -23.90 -23.93 12.47
N ASP A 248 -24.52 -23.57 13.60
CA ASP A 248 -24.04 -24.00 14.91
C ASP A 248 -24.33 -25.50 15.15
N VAL A 249 -25.32 -26.05 14.45
CA VAL A 249 -25.63 -27.49 14.47
C VAL A 249 -24.80 -28.26 13.45
N THR A 250 -24.68 -27.75 12.22
CA THR A 250 -24.02 -28.47 11.13
C THR A 250 -22.50 -28.31 11.14
N GLY A 251 -21.98 -27.20 11.66
CA GLY A 251 -20.55 -26.88 11.65
C GLY A 251 -19.99 -26.51 10.27
N ILE A 252 -20.82 -26.41 9.23
CA ILE A 252 -20.39 -26.11 7.86
C ILE A 252 -20.16 -24.61 7.66
N ALA A 253 -19.29 -24.26 6.72
CA ALA A 253 -19.03 -22.91 6.25
C ALA A 253 -18.64 -21.89 7.36
N LEU A 254 -18.13 -22.35 8.50
CA LEU A 254 -17.68 -21.53 9.64
C LEU A 254 -16.15 -21.38 9.73
N GLY A 255 -15.39 -22.19 9.00
CA GLY A 255 -13.93 -22.09 8.90
C GLY A 255 -13.46 -20.81 8.19
N ASP A 256 -12.16 -20.52 8.25
CA ASP A 256 -11.62 -19.22 7.85
C ASP A 256 -11.72 -18.96 6.34
N ALA A 257 -11.47 -19.96 5.49
CA ALA A 257 -11.59 -19.79 4.04
C ALA A 257 -13.02 -19.49 3.58
N ALA A 258 -14.03 -20.02 4.29
CA ALA A 258 -15.43 -19.73 4.03
C ALA A 258 -15.85 -18.29 4.41
N ALA A 259 -14.96 -17.45 4.95
CA ALA A 259 -15.24 -16.03 5.14
C ALA A 259 -15.26 -15.24 3.81
N ASN A 260 -14.69 -15.78 2.72
CA ASN A 260 -14.89 -15.22 1.38
C ASN A 260 -16.29 -15.63 0.85
N PRO A 261 -17.16 -14.70 0.42
CA PRO A 261 -18.52 -15.00 -0.03
C PRO A 261 -18.66 -16.10 -1.09
N ALA A 262 -17.75 -16.17 -2.08
CA ALA A 262 -17.79 -17.24 -3.07
C ALA A 262 -17.50 -18.62 -2.46
N LEU A 263 -16.52 -18.68 -1.54
CA LEU A 263 -16.18 -19.90 -0.81
C LEU A 263 -17.23 -20.27 0.22
N PHE A 264 -17.89 -19.30 0.85
CA PHE A 264 -19.06 -19.52 1.71
C PHE A 264 -20.16 -20.27 0.95
N ALA A 265 -20.49 -19.80 -0.27
CA ALA A 265 -21.48 -20.43 -1.11
C ALA A 265 -21.10 -21.86 -1.50
N MET A 266 -19.85 -22.08 -1.92
CA MET A 266 -19.35 -23.42 -2.22
C MET A 266 -19.34 -24.33 -1.00
N ALA A 267 -18.98 -23.83 0.19
CA ALA A 267 -18.92 -24.60 1.42
C ALA A 267 -20.30 -25.02 1.92
N ILE A 268 -21.32 -24.15 1.82
CA ILE A 268 -22.72 -24.53 2.11
C ILE A 268 -23.15 -25.64 1.15
N ASN A 269 -22.94 -25.45 -0.14
CA ASN A 269 -23.39 -26.42 -1.13
C ASN A 269 -22.66 -27.76 -0.93
N GLY A 270 -21.33 -27.75 -0.81
CA GLY A 270 -20.50 -28.93 -0.60
C GLY A 270 -20.52 -29.52 0.82
N GLU A 271 -21.30 -28.95 1.75
CA GLU A 271 -21.37 -29.37 3.17
C GLU A 271 -19.98 -29.43 3.87
N ASN A 272 -19.09 -28.49 3.52
CA ASN A 272 -17.73 -28.44 4.04
C ASN A 272 -17.59 -27.44 5.20
N VAL A 273 -16.73 -27.74 6.18
CA VAL A 273 -16.45 -26.90 7.36
C VAL A 273 -15.95 -25.50 6.98
N GLY A 274 -15.13 -25.41 5.92
CA GLY A 274 -14.68 -24.14 5.36
C GLY A 274 -13.28 -23.70 5.74
N GLU A 275 -12.41 -24.62 6.17
CA GLU A 275 -11.05 -24.29 6.65
C GLU A 275 -10.09 -23.86 5.52
N THR A 276 -10.11 -24.56 4.37
CA THR A 276 -9.25 -24.25 3.22
C THR A 276 -10.06 -24.16 1.93
N ALA A 277 -9.63 -23.31 0.99
CA ALA A 277 -10.30 -23.14 -0.29
C ALA A 277 -10.23 -24.42 -1.14
N GLU A 278 -9.13 -25.16 -1.04
CA GLU A 278 -8.88 -26.41 -1.75
C GLU A 278 -9.86 -27.49 -1.30
N ALA A 279 -10.02 -27.70 0.02
CA ALA A 279 -10.97 -28.68 0.56
C ALA A 279 -12.43 -28.33 0.22
N ILE A 280 -12.81 -27.05 0.34
CA ILE A 280 -14.13 -26.58 -0.09
C ILE A 280 -14.37 -26.92 -1.56
N THR A 281 -13.37 -26.66 -2.42
CA THR A 281 -13.48 -26.91 -3.86
C THR A 281 -13.65 -28.40 -4.17
N ASP A 282 -12.88 -29.25 -3.51
CA ASP A 282 -12.88 -30.69 -3.78
C ASP A 282 -14.18 -31.35 -3.31
N ASP A 283 -14.69 -31.01 -2.12
CA ASP A 283 -15.98 -31.51 -1.62
C ASP A 283 -17.17 -30.98 -2.43
N TRP A 284 -17.13 -29.71 -2.80
CA TRP A 284 -18.14 -29.12 -3.68
C TRP A 284 -18.20 -29.87 -5.03
N LEU A 285 -17.04 -30.13 -5.65
CA LEU A 285 -16.97 -30.90 -6.91
C LEU A 285 -17.51 -32.32 -6.77
N ILE A 286 -17.20 -33.02 -5.68
CA ILE A 286 -17.73 -34.36 -5.41
C ILE A 286 -19.26 -34.33 -5.43
N LYS A 287 -19.86 -33.32 -4.79
CA LYS A 287 -21.31 -33.18 -4.72
C LYS A 287 -21.95 -32.79 -6.05
N VAL A 288 -21.39 -31.83 -6.78
CA VAL A 288 -22.03 -31.30 -8.00
C VAL A 288 -21.74 -32.13 -9.26
N CYS A 289 -20.60 -32.83 -9.32
CA CYS A 289 -20.22 -33.60 -10.51
C CYS A 289 -20.57 -35.08 -10.42
N GLY A 290 -20.65 -35.67 -9.22
CA GLY A 290 -20.95 -37.08 -9.01
C GLY A 290 -19.86 -38.08 -9.42
N ASP A 291 -18.95 -37.71 -10.32
CA ASP A 291 -17.80 -38.51 -10.75
C ASP A 291 -16.53 -37.69 -11.03
N ALA A 292 -15.38 -38.36 -11.00
CA ALA A 292 -14.07 -37.73 -11.17
C ALA A 292 -13.79 -37.20 -12.59
N GLY A 293 -14.37 -37.82 -13.61
CA GLY A 293 -14.23 -37.41 -15.02
C GLY A 293 -14.94 -36.10 -15.28
N THR A 294 -16.18 -35.97 -14.82
CA THR A 294 -16.96 -34.72 -14.88
C THR A 294 -16.28 -33.60 -14.08
N ALA A 295 -15.76 -33.90 -12.89
CA ALA A 295 -15.00 -32.93 -12.09
C ALA A 295 -13.71 -32.45 -12.79
N ALA A 296 -12.98 -33.37 -13.46
CA ALA A 296 -11.80 -33.04 -14.25
C ALA A 296 -12.14 -32.20 -15.48
N PHE A 297 -13.24 -32.53 -16.18
CA PHE A 297 -13.75 -31.75 -17.30
C PHE A 297 -14.10 -30.32 -16.87
N LEU A 298 -14.85 -30.15 -15.78
CA LEU A 298 -15.20 -28.82 -15.27
C LEU A 298 -13.97 -28.02 -14.85
N SER A 299 -12.96 -28.67 -14.26
CA SER A 299 -11.68 -28.04 -13.92
C SER A 299 -10.92 -27.55 -15.17
N GLY A 300 -10.93 -28.33 -16.25
CA GLY A 300 -10.36 -27.93 -17.55
C GLY A 300 -11.12 -26.77 -18.20
N LEU A 301 -12.45 -26.82 -18.16
CA LEU A 301 -13.31 -25.76 -18.68
C LEU A 301 -13.05 -24.42 -17.96
N ALA A 302 -12.84 -24.46 -16.64
CA ALA A 302 -12.46 -23.30 -15.85
C ALA A 302 -11.10 -22.71 -16.27
N PHE A 303 -10.12 -23.56 -16.54
CA PHE A 303 -8.81 -23.16 -17.07
C PHE A 303 -8.93 -22.51 -18.46
N ASP A 304 -9.72 -23.09 -19.37
CA ASP A 304 -9.96 -22.52 -20.70
C ASP A 304 -10.71 -21.18 -20.63
N ALA A 305 -11.68 -21.03 -19.73
CA ALA A 305 -12.35 -19.75 -19.48
C ALA A 305 -11.39 -18.69 -18.92
N LEU A 306 -10.52 -19.05 -17.98
CA LEU A 306 -9.57 -18.11 -17.36
C LEU A 306 -8.46 -17.68 -18.33
N THR A 307 -8.06 -18.56 -19.24
CA THR A 307 -7.11 -18.27 -20.33
C THR A 307 -7.75 -17.52 -21.49
N GLY A 308 -9.07 -17.37 -21.53
CA GLY A 308 -9.79 -16.74 -22.63
C GLY A 308 -9.95 -17.62 -23.88
N LYS A 309 -9.64 -18.93 -23.79
CA LYS A 309 -9.91 -19.90 -24.86
C LYS A 309 -11.39 -20.23 -25.00
N LEU A 310 -12.16 -20.05 -23.92
CA LEU A 310 -13.62 -20.12 -23.91
C LEU A 310 -14.19 -18.71 -23.72
N ASP A 311 -14.84 -18.21 -24.75
CA ASP A 311 -15.48 -16.88 -24.76
C ASP A 311 -16.98 -17.02 -24.41
N ASP A 312 -17.27 -17.51 -23.21
CA ASP A 312 -18.62 -17.54 -22.65
C ASP A 312 -18.62 -17.02 -21.20
N PRO A 313 -19.10 -15.80 -20.94
CA PRO A 313 -19.09 -15.20 -19.61
C PRO A 313 -20.06 -15.89 -18.63
N THR A 314 -21.02 -16.69 -19.13
CA THR A 314 -22.01 -17.38 -18.30
C THR A 314 -21.47 -18.66 -17.68
N VAL A 315 -20.40 -19.22 -18.25
CA VAL A 315 -19.76 -20.43 -17.74
C VAL A 315 -18.89 -20.07 -16.52
N LEU A 316 -19.22 -20.62 -15.36
CA LEU A 316 -18.50 -20.39 -14.10
C LEU A 316 -18.24 -18.89 -13.85
N PRO A 317 -19.27 -18.04 -13.72
CA PRO A 317 -19.13 -16.58 -13.81
C PRO A 317 -18.31 -15.95 -12.68
N VAL A 318 -18.01 -16.71 -11.63
CA VAL A 318 -17.23 -16.24 -10.48
C VAL A 318 -15.74 -16.53 -10.70
N THR A 319 -14.94 -15.49 -10.91
CA THR A 319 -13.48 -15.58 -11.14
C THR A 319 -12.76 -16.41 -10.08
N ARG A 320 -13.14 -16.29 -8.80
CA ARG A 320 -12.54 -17.08 -7.71
C ARG A 320 -12.74 -18.58 -7.90
N VAL A 321 -13.92 -19.00 -8.35
CA VAL A 321 -14.23 -20.41 -8.65
C VAL A 321 -13.39 -20.88 -9.83
N ARG A 322 -13.30 -20.07 -10.90
CA ARG A 322 -12.43 -20.38 -12.05
C ARG A 322 -10.98 -20.58 -11.61
N GLN A 323 -10.46 -19.71 -10.75
CA GLN A 323 -9.08 -19.76 -10.27
C GLN A 323 -8.78 -21.06 -9.49
N LEU A 324 -9.66 -21.48 -8.57
CA LEU A 324 -9.48 -22.70 -7.77
C LEU A 324 -9.56 -23.97 -8.62
N LEU A 325 -10.49 -24.00 -9.56
CA LEU A 325 -10.66 -25.09 -10.52
C LEU A 325 -9.49 -25.19 -11.50
N ALA A 326 -8.98 -24.05 -11.98
CA ALA A 326 -7.78 -23.99 -12.81
C ALA A 326 -6.53 -24.51 -12.05
N ALA A 327 -6.38 -24.15 -10.77
CA ALA A 327 -5.29 -24.68 -9.94
C ALA A 327 -5.37 -26.21 -9.80
N ARG A 328 -6.58 -26.75 -9.58
CA ARG A 328 -6.82 -28.19 -9.56
C ARG A 328 -6.48 -28.86 -10.90
N HIS A 329 -6.85 -28.24 -12.03
CA HIS A 329 -6.48 -28.73 -13.36
C HIS A 329 -4.96 -28.81 -13.55
N LEU A 330 -4.25 -27.75 -13.15
CA LEU A 330 -2.81 -27.60 -13.29
C LEU A 330 -1.99 -28.54 -12.40
N ALA A 331 -2.56 -29.11 -11.32
CA ALA A 331 -1.85 -30.04 -10.44
C ALA A 331 -1.29 -31.27 -11.16
N SER A 332 -1.94 -31.69 -12.26
CA SER A 332 -1.48 -32.81 -13.09
C SER A 332 -0.55 -32.40 -14.25
N ARG A 333 -0.33 -31.10 -14.46
CA ARG A 333 0.45 -30.52 -15.57
C ARG A 333 1.92 -30.29 -15.21
N SER A 334 2.70 -29.83 -16.18
CA SER A 334 4.08 -29.38 -15.96
C SER A 334 4.10 -28.00 -15.29
N ALA A 335 5.20 -27.68 -14.60
CA ALA A 335 5.39 -26.36 -14.00
C ALA A 335 5.40 -25.24 -15.06
N GLU A 336 5.98 -25.52 -16.23
CA GLU A 336 6.00 -24.58 -17.35
C GLU A 336 4.57 -24.26 -17.83
N GLU A 337 3.74 -25.27 -18.08
CA GLU A 337 2.33 -25.07 -18.48
C GLU A 337 1.55 -24.26 -17.43
N ALA A 338 1.84 -24.46 -16.14
CA ALA A 338 1.20 -23.72 -15.06
C ALA A 338 1.60 -22.24 -15.03
N VAL A 339 2.87 -21.93 -15.28
CA VAL A 339 3.41 -20.55 -15.20
C VAL A 339 3.14 -19.73 -16.46
N GLN A 340 2.98 -20.35 -17.63
CA GLN A 340 2.78 -19.63 -18.90
C GLN A 340 1.66 -18.57 -18.85
N PRO A 341 0.44 -18.85 -18.36
CA PRO A 341 -0.61 -17.83 -18.27
C PRO A 341 -0.30 -16.71 -17.26
N PHE A 342 0.42 -17.04 -16.19
CA PHE A 342 0.86 -16.07 -15.17
C PHE A 342 1.81 -15.03 -15.75
N ARG A 343 2.67 -15.42 -16.70
CA ARG A 343 3.60 -14.47 -17.35
C ARG A 343 2.89 -13.35 -18.11
N GLN A 344 1.65 -13.57 -18.53
CA GLN A 344 0.86 -12.58 -19.26
C GLN A 344 -0.06 -11.75 -18.34
N ARG A 345 -0.63 -12.38 -17.31
CA ARG A 345 -1.56 -11.73 -16.35
C ARG A 345 -1.25 -12.15 -14.91
N PRO A 346 -0.16 -11.63 -14.30
CA PRO A 346 0.27 -12.06 -12.98
C PRO A 346 -0.77 -11.77 -11.89
N ASP A 347 -1.52 -10.68 -12.02
CA ASP A 347 -2.67 -10.30 -11.18
C ASP A 347 -3.74 -11.40 -11.13
N LEU A 348 -4.20 -11.87 -12.30
CA LEU A 348 -5.27 -12.87 -12.37
C LEU A 348 -4.81 -14.26 -11.95
N TRP A 349 -3.55 -14.61 -12.23
CA TRP A 349 -3.02 -15.96 -12.05
C TRP A 349 -2.27 -16.16 -10.74
N THR A 350 -1.92 -15.10 -10.01
CA THR A 350 -1.34 -15.22 -8.66
C THR A 350 -2.19 -16.10 -7.73
N PRO A 351 -3.52 -15.91 -7.63
CA PRO A 351 -4.36 -16.77 -6.79
C PRO A 351 -4.38 -18.24 -7.25
N VAL A 352 -4.29 -18.49 -8.56
CA VAL A 352 -4.22 -19.84 -9.14
C VAL A 352 -2.95 -20.54 -8.69
N LEU A 353 -1.81 -19.87 -8.83
CA LEU A 353 -0.51 -20.45 -8.50
C LEU A 353 -0.32 -20.61 -6.98
N ARG A 354 -0.91 -19.76 -6.14
CA ARG A 354 -0.98 -19.98 -4.69
C ARG A 354 -1.74 -21.25 -4.34
N SER A 355 -2.93 -21.43 -4.92
CA SER A 355 -3.72 -22.65 -4.70
C SER A 355 -3.02 -23.90 -5.25
N LEU A 356 -2.38 -23.79 -6.42
CA LEU A 356 -1.58 -24.87 -7.00
C LEU A 356 -0.41 -25.25 -6.08
N ALA A 357 0.34 -24.27 -5.56
CA ALA A 357 1.45 -24.53 -4.65
C ALA A 357 1.00 -25.25 -3.37
N LEU A 358 -0.15 -24.87 -2.80
CA LEU A 358 -0.75 -25.59 -1.66
C LEU A 358 -1.09 -27.04 -2.02
N ARG A 359 -1.68 -27.27 -3.20
CA ARG A 359 -2.02 -28.63 -3.69
C ARG A 359 -0.78 -29.48 -3.98
N LEU A 360 0.34 -28.86 -4.34
CA LEU A 360 1.61 -29.52 -4.61
C LEU A 360 2.51 -29.64 -3.36
N SER A 361 2.08 -29.12 -2.22
CA SER A 361 2.90 -29.05 -1.01
C SER A 361 3.45 -30.43 -0.62
N GLY A 362 4.75 -30.48 -0.29
CA GLY A 362 5.46 -31.72 0.03
C GLY A 362 5.85 -32.59 -1.16
N SER A 363 5.66 -32.13 -2.41
CA SER A 363 6.09 -32.85 -3.63
C SER A 363 7.26 -32.17 -4.35
N GLU A 364 8.00 -32.91 -5.16
CA GLU A 364 9.06 -32.36 -6.03
C GLU A 364 8.51 -31.34 -7.05
N LYS A 365 7.22 -31.44 -7.40
CA LYS A 365 6.56 -30.46 -8.29
C LYS A 365 6.43 -29.07 -7.67
N ALA A 366 6.42 -28.95 -6.33
CA ALA A 366 6.40 -27.65 -5.67
C ALA A 366 7.70 -26.88 -5.95
N SER A 367 8.85 -27.55 -5.85
CA SER A 367 10.16 -26.96 -6.19
C SER A 367 10.23 -26.60 -7.69
N ALA A 368 9.77 -27.49 -8.57
CA ALA A 368 9.74 -27.21 -10.01
C ALA A 368 8.85 -26.00 -10.37
N LEU A 369 7.75 -25.78 -9.65
CA LEU A 369 6.90 -24.59 -9.82
C LEU A 369 7.66 -23.30 -9.46
N ILE A 370 8.40 -23.31 -8.36
CA ILE A 370 9.24 -22.17 -7.95
C ILE A 370 10.33 -21.89 -8.98
N GLU A 371 11.00 -22.94 -9.47
CA GLU A 371 12.03 -22.81 -10.52
C GLU A 371 11.45 -22.19 -11.79
N ALA A 372 10.29 -22.67 -12.26
CA ALA A 372 9.63 -22.15 -13.46
C ALA A 372 9.17 -20.68 -13.32
N LEU A 373 8.84 -20.25 -12.10
CA LEU A 373 8.46 -18.86 -11.80
C LEU A 373 9.64 -17.88 -11.94
N ILE A 374 10.85 -18.34 -11.61
CA ILE A 374 12.07 -17.51 -11.64
C ILE A 374 12.92 -17.75 -12.90
N GLU A 375 12.52 -18.67 -13.77
CA GLU A 375 13.25 -18.96 -15.00
C GLU A 375 13.08 -17.86 -16.04
N GLY A 376 14.22 -17.27 -16.45
CA GLY A 376 14.30 -16.24 -17.48
C GLY A 376 14.61 -14.86 -16.90
N ASN A 377 14.09 -13.82 -17.55
CA ASN A 377 14.43 -12.44 -17.28
C ASN A 377 13.35 -11.53 -17.88
N GLY A 378 12.98 -10.47 -17.17
CA GLY A 378 11.85 -9.60 -17.54
C GLY A 378 10.98 -9.29 -16.33
N ASP A 379 9.95 -8.48 -16.52
CA ASP A 379 9.02 -8.12 -15.44
C ASP A 379 8.14 -9.30 -15.03
N GLU A 380 7.81 -10.20 -15.96
CA GLU A 380 7.09 -11.44 -15.68
C GLU A 380 7.84 -12.36 -14.71
N VAL A 381 9.17 -12.43 -14.84
CA VAL A 381 10.02 -13.19 -13.93
C VAL A 381 10.18 -12.49 -12.58
N ARG A 382 10.17 -11.16 -12.56
CA ARG A 382 10.18 -10.38 -11.30
C ARG A 382 8.89 -10.57 -10.51
N HIS A 383 7.74 -10.53 -11.16
CA HIS A 383 6.47 -10.90 -10.51
C HIS A 383 6.49 -12.35 -10.03
N GLY A 384 7.08 -13.26 -10.83
CA GLY A 384 7.27 -14.65 -10.45
C GLY A 384 8.13 -14.81 -9.20
N ALA A 385 9.21 -14.04 -9.07
CA ALA A 385 10.06 -14.01 -7.88
C ALA A 385 9.34 -13.47 -6.64
N LEU A 386 8.50 -12.43 -6.78
CA LEU A 386 7.65 -11.95 -5.68
C LEU A 386 6.69 -13.03 -5.19
N LEU A 387 6.05 -13.74 -6.12
CA LEU A 387 5.17 -14.85 -5.78
C LEU A 387 5.95 -16.01 -5.15
N ALA A 388 7.07 -16.41 -5.73
CA ALA A 388 7.94 -17.44 -5.19
C ALA A 388 8.38 -17.13 -3.74
N ALA A 389 8.66 -15.86 -3.43
CA ALA A 389 9.03 -15.41 -2.10
C ALA A 389 7.88 -15.51 -1.06
N ASP A 390 6.64 -15.50 -1.51
CA ASP A 390 5.47 -15.75 -0.66
C ASP A 390 5.18 -17.25 -0.48
N LEU A 391 5.62 -18.09 -1.42
CA LEU A 391 5.42 -19.54 -1.38
C LEU A 391 6.52 -20.28 -0.61
N LEU A 392 7.72 -19.72 -0.54
CA LEU A 392 8.84 -20.32 0.20
C LEU A 392 8.78 -19.99 1.70
N THR A 393 8.77 -21.03 2.54
CA THR A 393 8.79 -20.89 4.01
C THR A 393 10.16 -21.21 4.61
N GLU A 394 10.89 -22.18 4.05
CA GLU A 394 12.13 -22.70 4.62
C GLU A 394 13.40 -22.13 3.93
N PRO A 395 14.53 -22.03 4.65
CA PRO A 395 15.84 -21.76 4.05
C PRO A 395 16.29 -22.84 3.06
N GLY A 396 17.02 -22.44 2.01
CA GLY A 396 17.57 -23.37 1.03
C GLY A 396 18.05 -22.68 -0.24
N SER A 397 18.66 -23.43 -1.16
CA SER A 397 19.23 -22.88 -2.41
C SER A 397 18.21 -22.14 -3.28
N LEU A 398 16.95 -22.60 -3.33
CA LEU A 398 15.88 -21.91 -4.04
C LEU A 398 15.58 -20.54 -3.44
N ARG A 399 15.63 -20.41 -2.11
CA ARG A 399 15.44 -19.12 -1.45
C ARG A 399 16.57 -18.16 -1.78
N ASP A 400 17.81 -18.64 -1.86
CA ASP A 400 18.96 -17.81 -2.26
C ASP A 400 18.82 -17.31 -3.70
N LEU A 401 18.35 -18.17 -4.62
CA LEU A 401 18.04 -17.78 -5.99
C LEU A 401 16.94 -16.71 -6.04
N VAL A 402 15.82 -16.92 -5.34
CA VAL A 402 14.73 -15.94 -5.27
C VAL A 402 15.22 -14.63 -4.64
N ALA A 403 16.03 -14.66 -3.58
CA ALA A 403 16.58 -13.48 -2.94
C ALA A 403 17.42 -12.63 -3.91
N ASN A 404 18.15 -13.24 -4.84
CA ASN A 404 18.87 -12.50 -5.88
C ASN A 404 17.92 -11.75 -6.84
N HIS A 405 16.79 -12.36 -7.20
CA HIS A 405 15.76 -11.68 -7.98
C HIS A 405 15.10 -10.54 -7.20
N LEU A 406 14.79 -10.76 -5.91
CA LEU A 406 14.24 -9.70 -5.03
C LEU A 406 15.21 -8.52 -4.90
N LEU A 407 16.50 -8.80 -4.77
CA LEU A 407 17.54 -7.78 -4.75
C LEU A 407 17.58 -6.99 -6.06
N ALA A 408 17.48 -7.66 -7.21
CA ALA A 408 17.43 -7.00 -8.50
C ALA A 408 16.19 -6.10 -8.65
N ILE A 409 15.03 -6.53 -8.14
CA ILE A 409 13.81 -5.71 -8.10
C ILE A 409 14.06 -4.39 -7.34
N VAL A 410 14.64 -4.46 -6.15
CA VAL A 410 14.95 -3.26 -5.33
C VAL A 410 16.02 -2.39 -6.00
N ARG A 411 17.14 -2.99 -6.43
CA ARG A 411 18.31 -2.27 -6.94
C ARG A 411 18.07 -1.60 -8.28
N ASP A 412 17.44 -2.31 -9.21
CA ASP A 412 17.29 -1.86 -10.59
C ASP A 412 16.09 -0.90 -10.74
N GLY A 413 15.24 -0.79 -9.71
CA GLY A 413 14.05 0.06 -9.76
C GLY A 413 12.97 -0.47 -10.71
N ALA A 414 13.01 -1.78 -11.00
CA ALA A 414 12.01 -2.45 -11.82
C ALA A 414 10.73 -2.72 -11.01
N LEU A 415 9.59 -2.81 -11.69
CA LEU A 415 8.25 -2.85 -11.08
C LEU A 415 7.87 -1.56 -10.32
N SER A 416 6.61 -1.48 -9.87
CA SER A 416 6.11 -0.33 -9.11
C SER A 416 6.75 -0.24 -7.72
N ALA A 417 6.81 0.95 -7.12
CA ALA A 417 7.39 1.12 -5.78
C ALA A 417 6.75 0.20 -4.72
N PRO A 418 5.40 0.00 -4.67
CA PRO A 418 4.80 -0.96 -3.73
C PRO A 418 5.29 -2.41 -3.91
N GLU A 419 5.55 -2.83 -5.15
CA GLU A 419 6.09 -4.17 -5.44
C GLU A 419 7.56 -4.29 -5.05
N ARG A 420 8.35 -3.23 -5.28
CA ARG A 420 9.71 -3.17 -4.76
C ARG A 420 9.74 -3.24 -3.24
N GLU A 421 8.79 -2.59 -2.56
CA GLU A 421 8.70 -2.64 -1.10
C GLU A 421 8.35 -4.06 -0.61
N LYS A 422 7.50 -4.81 -1.32
CA LYS A 422 7.28 -6.24 -1.01
C LYS A 422 8.59 -7.03 -1.07
N ALA A 423 9.42 -6.82 -2.11
CA ALA A 423 10.74 -7.43 -2.21
C ALA A 423 11.66 -6.99 -1.06
N GLY A 424 11.70 -5.70 -0.74
CA GLY A 424 12.51 -5.14 0.34
C GLY A 424 12.14 -5.67 1.73
N ARG A 425 10.85 -5.87 2.01
CA ARG A 425 10.38 -6.52 3.25
C ARG A 425 10.77 -7.98 3.31
N LYS A 426 10.68 -8.71 2.20
CA LYS A 426 11.14 -10.11 2.15
C LYS A 426 12.64 -10.21 2.39
N LEU A 427 13.45 -9.34 1.78
CA LEU A 427 14.88 -9.24 2.09
C LEU A 427 15.14 -8.84 3.54
N SER A 428 14.30 -7.97 4.12
CA SER A 428 14.38 -7.62 5.55
C SER A 428 14.25 -8.86 6.42
N VAL A 429 13.31 -9.77 6.14
CA VAL A 429 13.16 -11.03 6.89
C VAL A 429 14.28 -12.01 6.55
N TRP A 430 14.64 -12.11 5.27
CA TRP A 430 15.52 -13.17 4.81
C TRP A 430 17.02 -12.91 5.00
N GLY A 431 17.39 -11.66 5.23
CA GLY A 431 18.77 -11.19 5.19
C GLY A 431 19.01 -10.43 3.89
N ASP A 432 19.33 -9.14 4.01
CA ASP A 432 19.69 -8.31 2.87
C ASP A 432 21.18 -8.49 2.56
N PRO A 433 21.56 -8.87 1.33
CA PRO A 433 22.97 -9.05 0.97
C PRO A 433 23.70 -7.72 0.73
N ARG A 434 23.02 -6.56 0.72
CA ARG A 434 23.65 -5.25 0.54
C ARG A 434 24.39 -4.81 1.81
N ASP A 435 25.47 -4.06 1.64
CA ASP A 435 26.05 -3.26 2.73
C ASP A 435 25.18 -2.03 2.97
N LEU A 436 24.20 -2.15 3.87
CA LEU A 436 23.30 -1.04 4.22
C LEU A 436 23.98 0.04 5.08
N ASP A 437 25.22 -0.20 5.52
CA ASP A 437 26.07 0.78 6.20
C ASP A 437 27.09 1.44 5.24
N ALA A 438 27.01 1.15 3.94
CA ALA A 438 27.93 1.68 2.94
C ALA A 438 28.01 3.22 3.00
N LEU A 439 29.17 3.77 2.63
CA LEU A 439 29.42 5.21 2.61
C LEU A 439 29.66 5.69 1.18
N ALA A 440 29.19 6.90 0.88
CA ALA A 440 29.54 7.67 -0.31
C ALA A 440 30.68 8.65 -0.01
N ASP A 441 31.69 8.69 -0.87
CA ASP A 441 32.76 9.69 -0.81
C ASP A 441 32.27 11.01 -1.41
N VAL A 442 32.32 12.08 -0.61
CA VAL A 442 31.95 13.43 -1.03
C VAL A 442 33.21 14.30 -1.10
N PRO A 443 33.60 14.77 -2.29
CA PRO A 443 34.79 15.60 -2.42
C PRO A 443 34.57 16.96 -1.76
N GLY A 444 35.59 17.41 -1.03
CA GLY A 444 35.65 18.77 -0.50
C GLY A 444 35.73 19.80 -1.62
N GLY A 445 35.33 21.03 -1.31
CA GLY A 445 35.33 22.12 -2.27
C GLY A 445 34.25 23.16 -1.98
N THR A 446 34.23 24.20 -2.82
CA THR A 446 33.26 25.28 -2.75
C THR A 446 32.08 24.99 -3.66
N PHE A 447 30.86 25.15 -3.15
CA PHE A 447 29.63 24.91 -3.90
C PHE A 447 28.53 25.92 -3.55
N THR A 448 27.51 25.96 -4.41
CA THR A 448 26.30 26.75 -4.17
C THR A 448 25.44 26.09 -3.10
N PHE A 449 25.22 26.82 -2.01
CA PHE A 449 24.43 26.40 -0.86
C PHE A 449 23.20 27.32 -0.70
N GLY A 450 22.03 26.72 -0.51
CA GLY A 450 20.74 27.41 -0.44
C GLY A 450 20.05 27.66 -1.78
N SER A 451 18.88 28.28 -1.72
CA SER A 451 18.04 28.67 -2.86
C SER A 451 17.04 29.76 -2.48
N ASN A 452 16.55 30.51 -3.46
CA ASN A 452 15.51 31.52 -3.27
C ASN A 452 14.07 30.96 -3.25
N THR A 453 13.90 29.65 -3.43
CA THR A 453 12.58 28.97 -3.44
C THR A 453 11.85 28.97 -2.10
N HIS A 454 12.55 29.27 -1.00
CA HIS A 454 11.94 29.41 0.33
C HIS A 454 12.70 30.44 1.18
N PRO A 455 12.04 31.27 2.01
CA PRO A 455 12.71 32.31 2.80
C PRO A 455 13.82 31.79 3.70
N ASN A 456 13.64 30.60 4.28
CA ASN A 456 14.61 30.03 5.21
C ASN A 456 15.87 29.48 4.53
N SER A 457 15.82 29.16 3.23
CA SER A 457 16.94 28.68 2.42
C SER A 457 17.61 29.78 1.59
N ALA A 458 17.16 31.03 1.71
CA ALA A 458 17.64 32.18 0.95
C ALA A 458 18.58 33.07 1.79
N PRO A 459 19.56 33.75 1.17
CA PRO A 459 19.90 33.70 -0.25
C PRO A 459 20.85 32.51 -0.58
N PRO A 460 20.88 32.05 -1.84
CA PRO A 460 21.93 31.16 -2.32
C PRO A 460 23.30 31.87 -2.24
N HIS A 461 24.31 31.16 -1.78
CA HIS A 461 25.67 31.69 -1.60
C HIS A 461 26.70 30.56 -1.68
N GLN A 462 27.99 30.90 -1.72
CA GLN A 462 29.07 29.91 -1.79
C GLN A 462 29.51 29.47 -0.39
N VAL A 463 29.64 28.16 -0.17
CA VAL A 463 30.19 27.56 1.06
C VAL A 463 31.24 26.53 0.68
N SER A 464 32.33 26.47 1.46
CA SER A 464 33.35 25.42 1.33
C SER A 464 33.16 24.36 2.41
N VAL A 465 33.22 23.10 2.03
CA VAL A 465 33.28 21.95 2.95
C VAL A 465 34.53 21.13 2.67
N ASP A 466 35.10 20.52 3.71
CA ASP A 466 36.17 19.53 3.55
C ASP A 466 35.65 18.25 2.90
N ALA A 467 36.55 17.36 2.49
CA ALA A 467 36.14 16.03 2.03
C ALA A 467 35.65 15.19 3.21
N PHE A 468 34.54 14.48 3.01
CA PHE A 468 33.95 13.60 4.02
C PHE A 468 33.29 12.39 3.35
N ARG A 469 32.91 11.42 4.18
CA ARG A 469 32.09 10.29 3.76
C ARG A 469 30.74 10.37 4.43
N ILE A 470 29.67 10.01 3.74
CA ILE A 470 28.30 10.03 4.30
C ILE A 470 27.59 8.71 4.03
N GLY A 471 26.72 8.27 4.93
CA GLY A 471 25.94 7.05 4.74
C GLY A 471 25.22 7.06 3.38
N LEU A 472 25.33 5.96 2.63
CA LEU A 472 24.63 5.79 1.35
C LEU A 472 23.11 5.76 1.55
N TYR A 473 22.68 5.26 2.70
CA TYR A 473 21.30 5.18 3.19
C TYR A 473 21.16 5.90 4.54
N PRO A 474 19.94 6.31 4.94
CA PRO A 474 19.66 6.60 6.35
C PRO A 474 19.98 5.38 7.23
N VAL A 475 20.29 5.60 8.50
CA VAL A 475 20.53 4.49 9.45
C VAL A 475 19.28 3.62 9.52
N THR A 476 19.44 2.31 9.36
CA THR A 476 18.33 1.34 9.33
C THR A 476 17.90 0.92 10.72
N ASN A 477 16.69 0.37 10.83
CA ASN A 477 16.19 -0.27 12.05
C ASN A 477 17.12 -1.38 12.54
N ALA A 478 17.68 -2.19 11.63
CA ALA A 478 18.64 -3.23 11.98
C ALA A 478 19.91 -2.65 12.64
N ALA A 479 20.49 -1.61 12.05
CA ALA A 479 21.69 -0.98 12.59
C ALA A 479 21.42 -0.29 13.94
N TYR A 480 20.31 0.44 14.05
CA TYR A 480 19.94 1.13 15.28
C TYR A 480 19.50 0.19 16.41
N SER A 481 18.78 -0.89 16.09
CA SER A 481 18.39 -1.90 17.08
C SER A 481 19.59 -2.58 17.73
N ALA A 482 20.69 -2.79 17.01
CA ALA A 482 21.93 -3.31 17.58
C ALA A 482 22.49 -2.38 18.67
N PHE A 483 22.50 -1.07 18.44
CA PHE A 483 22.86 -0.08 19.44
C PHE A 483 21.93 -0.11 20.65
N VAL A 484 20.62 -0.17 20.41
CA VAL A 484 19.60 -0.21 21.46
C VAL A 484 19.80 -1.42 22.37
N VAL A 485 20.01 -2.61 21.78
CA VAL A 485 20.22 -3.85 22.51
C VAL A 485 21.53 -3.81 23.32
N GLU A 486 22.61 -3.31 22.74
CA GLU A 486 23.92 -3.28 23.40
C GLU A 486 23.99 -2.27 24.55
N THR A 487 23.29 -1.15 24.43
CA THR A 487 23.34 -0.05 25.40
C THR A 487 22.18 -0.02 26.40
N GLY A 488 21.13 -0.83 26.18
CA GLY A 488 19.91 -0.82 27.00
C GLY A 488 19.07 0.46 26.84
N ARG A 489 19.33 1.25 25.80
CA ARG A 489 18.71 2.56 25.60
C ARG A 489 17.24 2.41 25.20
N LEU A 490 16.37 3.28 25.69
CA LEU A 490 14.95 3.20 25.31
C LEU A 490 14.73 3.68 23.88
N TRP A 491 14.05 2.87 23.07
CA TRP A 491 13.58 3.26 21.74
C TRP A 491 12.09 2.99 21.62
N ARG A 492 11.32 4.04 21.30
CA ARG A 492 9.84 4.01 21.29
C ARG A 492 9.26 3.92 19.88
N SER A 493 9.99 3.35 18.92
CA SER A 493 9.45 3.12 17.59
C SER A 493 8.58 1.86 17.56
N PRO A 494 7.31 1.94 17.12
CA PRO A 494 6.44 0.76 16.99
C PRO A 494 7.01 -0.31 16.05
N ASP A 495 7.77 0.12 15.04
CA ASP A 495 8.29 -0.74 13.97
C ASP A 495 9.78 -1.10 14.18
N GLY A 496 10.43 -0.57 15.20
CA GLY A 496 11.89 -0.59 15.31
C GLY A 496 12.51 -1.99 15.37
N PHE A 497 11.77 -2.97 15.90
CA PHE A 497 12.19 -4.37 16.01
C PHE A 497 11.41 -5.33 15.09
N ALA A 498 10.55 -4.80 14.20
CA ALA A 498 9.78 -5.64 13.28
C ALA A 498 10.71 -6.30 12.24
N GLU A 499 10.64 -7.62 12.13
CA GLU A 499 11.55 -8.41 11.27
C GLU A 499 11.46 -8.03 9.79
N ASP A 500 10.26 -7.70 9.32
CA ASP A 500 9.99 -7.30 7.94
C ASP A 500 10.29 -5.81 7.69
N ARG A 501 10.72 -5.06 8.71
CA ARG A 501 11.10 -3.64 8.62
C ARG A 501 12.54 -3.37 9.06
N ARG A 502 13.37 -4.41 9.19
CA ARG A 502 14.80 -4.30 9.50
C ARG A 502 15.55 -3.34 8.56
N ASN A 503 15.17 -3.29 7.28
CA ASN A 503 15.82 -2.43 6.29
C ASN A 503 15.14 -1.08 6.10
N ALA A 504 14.09 -0.76 6.87
CA ALA A 504 13.53 0.59 6.89
C ALA A 504 14.42 1.53 7.73
N PRO A 505 14.40 2.85 7.50
CA PRO A 505 15.10 3.81 8.35
C PRO A 505 14.64 3.75 9.82
N ALA A 506 15.60 3.87 10.73
CA ALA A 506 15.33 4.13 12.14
C ALA A 506 14.68 5.51 12.30
N ALA A 507 13.50 5.52 12.92
CA ALA A 507 12.72 6.72 13.22
C ALA A 507 12.27 6.73 14.69
N ASP A 508 11.43 7.71 15.07
CA ASP A 508 10.93 7.89 16.44
C ASP A 508 12.06 8.02 17.47
N LEU A 509 13.10 8.77 17.10
CA LEU A 509 14.29 9.01 17.91
C LEU A 509 14.62 10.51 17.95
N THR A 510 15.18 10.93 19.08
CA THR A 510 15.59 12.32 19.31
C THR A 510 16.95 12.60 18.68
N TRP A 511 17.30 13.88 18.54
CA TRP A 511 18.64 14.27 18.09
C TRP A 511 19.75 13.73 19.00
N ARG A 512 19.50 13.69 20.33
CA ARG A 512 20.44 13.14 21.31
C ARG A 512 20.65 11.65 21.12
N ASP A 513 19.59 10.93 20.74
CA ASP A 513 19.63 9.50 20.45
C ASP A 513 20.50 9.22 19.23
N ALA A 514 20.33 10.01 18.17
CA ALA A 514 21.11 9.93 16.94
C ALA A 514 22.60 10.22 17.20
N ARG A 515 22.93 11.20 18.06
CA ARG A 515 24.30 11.47 18.49
C ARG A 515 24.92 10.34 19.30
N ALA A 516 24.19 9.82 20.29
CA ALA A 516 24.66 8.70 21.10
C ALA A 516 24.96 7.46 20.24
N TYR A 517 24.14 7.21 19.21
CA TYR A 517 24.42 6.19 18.21
C TYR A 517 25.71 6.47 17.44
N CYS A 518 25.97 7.71 17.00
CA CYS A 518 27.20 8.06 16.30
C CYS A 518 28.45 7.85 17.19
N ASP A 519 28.38 8.20 18.47
CA ASP A 519 29.47 8.00 19.43
C ASP A 519 29.75 6.50 19.65
N TRP A 520 28.70 5.70 19.83
CA TRP A 520 28.80 4.24 19.92
C TRP A 520 29.38 3.63 18.65
N LEU A 521 28.89 4.04 17.48
CA LEU A 521 29.34 3.53 16.19
C LEU A 521 30.79 3.92 15.92
N THR A 522 31.22 5.11 16.35
CA THR A 522 32.61 5.55 16.28
C THR A 522 33.54 4.58 17.03
N ALA A 523 33.22 4.26 18.28
CA ALA A 523 34.00 3.31 19.06
C ALA A 523 34.04 1.92 18.38
N ARG A 524 32.88 1.44 17.91
CA ARG A 524 32.74 0.14 17.26
C ARG A 524 33.51 0.03 15.94
N TRP A 525 33.32 0.99 15.03
CA TRP A 525 33.97 0.97 13.72
C TRP A 525 35.47 1.21 13.81
N ARG A 526 35.93 2.00 14.79
CA ARG A 526 37.36 2.16 15.06
C ARG A 526 37.97 0.88 15.60
N ALA A 527 37.32 0.22 16.55
CA ALA A 527 37.76 -1.09 17.06
C ALA A 527 37.77 -2.17 15.97
N GLY A 528 36.82 -2.12 15.03
CA GLY A 528 36.75 -3.01 13.87
C GLY A 528 37.62 -2.59 12.68
N GLY A 529 38.35 -1.48 12.76
CA GLY A 529 39.22 -0.99 11.67
C GLY A 529 38.50 -0.45 10.43
N ARG A 530 37.18 -0.17 10.50
CA ARG A 530 36.40 0.42 9.40
C ARG A 530 36.66 1.92 9.23
N ILE A 531 37.08 2.60 10.30
CA ILE A 531 37.51 4.01 10.29
C ILE A 531 38.86 4.17 11.00
N GLY A 532 39.59 5.22 10.65
CA GLY A 532 40.89 5.59 11.22
C GLY A 532 40.82 6.13 12.65
N ALA A 533 41.98 6.23 13.29
CA ALA A 533 42.11 6.84 14.63
C ALA A 533 41.86 8.35 14.62
N ASP A 534 42.09 9.01 13.48
CA ASP A 534 41.84 10.43 13.26
C ASP A 534 40.45 10.72 12.66
N GLU A 535 39.57 9.72 12.60
CA GLU A 535 38.21 9.85 12.08
C GLU A 535 37.17 9.68 13.17
N THR A 536 36.02 10.36 13.02
CA THR A 536 34.86 10.26 13.90
C THR A 536 33.58 10.13 13.09
N ILE A 537 32.58 9.49 13.68
CA ILE A 537 31.23 9.42 13.14
C ILE A 537 30.36 10.45 13.87
N ARG A 538 29.62 11.25 13.11
CA ARG A 538 28.69 12.27 13.64
C ARG A 538 27.51 12.48 12.72
N LEU A 539 26.57 13.31 13.15
CA LEU A 539 25.54 13.86 12.27
C LEU A 539 26.17 14.85 11.27
N PRO A 540 25.59 15.02 10.08
CA PRO A 540 26.04 16.00 9.10
C PRO A 540 25.79 17.43 9.59
N THR A 541 26.67 18.34 9.23
CA THR A 541 26.33 19.78 9.18
C THR A 541 25.36 20.03 8.02
N GLU A 542 24.64 21.14 8.06
CA GLU A 542 23.70 21.49 6.99
C GLU A 542 24.38 21.63 5.61
N PRO A 543 25.57 22.26 5.48
CA PRO A 543 26.29 22.29 4.21
C PRO A 543 26.78 20.92 3.73
N GLU A 544 27.24 20.04 4.62
CA GLU A 544 27.65 18.69 4.24
C GLU A 544 26.47 17.89 3.69
N TRP A 545 25.31 17.96 4.37
CA TRP A 545 24.11 17.29 3.90
C TRP A 545 23.67 17.80 2.53
N GLU A 546 23.61 19.13 2.33
CA GLU A 546 23.20 19.69 1.04
C GLU A 546 24.22 19.39 -0.06
N ARG A 547 25.52 19.40 0.24
CA ARG A 547 26.56 18.99 -0.71
C ARG A 547 26.31 17.55 -1.16
N ALA A 548 26.08 16.63 -0.23
CA ALA A 548 25.81 15.22 -0.52
C ALA A 548 24.54 15.02 -1.37
N ALA A 549 23.51 15.86 -1.16
CA ALA A 549 22.24 15.80 -1.89
C ALA A 549 22.33 16.44 -3.28
N ARG A 550 22.88 17.65 -3.36
CA ARG A 550 22.85 18.53 -4.54
C ARG A 550 24.03 18.31 -5.50
N GLY A 551 25.21 17.99 -4.97
CA GLY A 551 26.46 18.02 -5.73
C GLY A 551 26.84 19.43 -6.17
N ASP A 552 27.29 19.57 -7.42
CA ASP A 552 27.74 20.83 -8.04
C ASP A 552 26.63 21.57 -8.82
N GLN A 553 25.37 21.16 -8.67
CA GLN A 553 24.26 21.80 -9.39
C GLN A 553 24.19 23.30 -9.04
N PRO A 554 24.17 24.22 -10.03
CA PRO A 554 24.16 25.66 -9.77
C PRO A 554 22.82 26.13 -9.23
N ASP A 555 22.74 27.38 -8.76
CA ASP A 555 21.43 28.03 -8.58
C ASP A 555 20.78 28.24 -9.95
N VAL A 556 19.48 27.95 -10.03
CA VAL A 556 18.72 27.90 -11.29
C VAL A 556 17.57 28.91 -11.32
N GLY A 557 17.44 29.75 -10.29
CA GLY A 557 16.48 30.85 -10.22
C GLY A 557 15.48 30.71 -9.06
N ASP A 558 14.70 31.77 -8.85
CA ASP A 558 13.94 31.96 -7.60
C ASP A 558 12.77 30.99 -7.40
N GLU A 559 12.25 30.40 -8.47
CA GLU A 559 11.09 29.52 -8.43
C GLU A 559 11.43 28.05 -8.74
N ILE A 560 12.69 27.75 -9.06
CA ILE A 560 13.10 26.42 -9.53
C ILE A 560 13.76 25.64 -8.39
N ILE A 561 13.12 24.52 -8.03
CA ILE A 561 13.59 23.63 -6.97
C ILE A 561 14.70 22.72 -7.48
N VAL A 562 15.72 22.53 -6.65
CA VAL A 562 16.81 21.59 -6.90
C VAL A 562 16.57 20.30 -6.10
N TYR A 563 16.49 19.19 -6.82
CA TYR A 563 16.40 17.83 -6.31
C TYR A 563 17.74 17.10 -6.54
N PRO A 564 17.96 15.94 -5.89
CA PRO A 564 19.18 15.17 -6.11
C PRO A 564 19.40 14.77 -7.58
N TRP A 565 18.30 14.58 -8.33
CA TRP A 565 18.30 14.16 -9.73
C TRP A 565 18.13 15.30 -10.76
N GLY A 566 18.05 16.56 -10.33
CA GLY A 566 17.90 17.70 -11.24
C GLY A 566 16.88 18.73 -10.76
N ASN A 567 16.29 19.46 -11.69
CA ASN A 567 15.40 20.60 -11.39
C ASN A 567 13.93 20.37 -11.75
N THR A 568 13.59 19.16 -12.23
CA THR A 568 12.23 18.76 -12.56
C THR A 568 11.86 17.57 -11.68
N TRP A 569 10.64 17.61 -11.13
CA TRP A 569 10.13 16.48 -10.35
C TRP A 569 10.05 15.24 -11.22
N VAL A 570 10.49 14.10 -10.68
CA VAL A 570 10.43 12.80 -11.35
C VAL A 570 9.65 11.88 -10.42
N ASP A 571 8.51 11.38 -10.89
CA ASP A 571 7.76 10.38 -10.15
C ASP A 571 8.61 9.13 -9.95
N ASP A 572 8.39 8.41 -8.86
CA ASP A 572 9.14 7.21 -8.52
C ASP A 572 10.65 7.48 -8.25
N ALA A 573 11.04 8.73 -7.96
CA ALA A 573 12.39 9.11 -7.54
C ALA A 573 12.54 9.30 -6.02
N ALA A 574 11.44 9.37 -5.26
CA ALA A 574 11.49 9.54 -3.80
C ALA A 574 10.27 8.93 -3.13
N ASN A 575 10.41 8.53 -1.86
CA ASN A 575 9.27 8.29 -0.98
C ASN A 575 8.78 9.62 -0.42
N SER A 576 7.86 10.27 -1.10
CA SER A 576 7.24 11.54 -0.71
C SER A 576 5.71 11.39 -0.65
N GLU A 577 5.00 12.49 -0.38
CA GLU A 577 3.52 12.50 -0.44
C GLU A 577 3.01 11.96 -1.79
N GLU A 578 3.71 12.30 -2.88
CA GLU A 578 3.41 11.87 -4.24
C GLU A 578 3.54 10.35 -4.45
N ALA A 579 4.37 9.66 -3.67
CA ALA A 579 4.50 8.20 -3.75
C ALA A 579 3.35 7.45 -3.06
N GLY A 580 2.56 8.12 -2.21
CA GLY A 580 1.35 7.56 -1.61
C GLY A 580 1.56 6.49 -0.53
N PHE A 581 2.80 6.17 -0.14
CA PHE A 581 3.07 5.19 0.92
C PHE A 581 2.56 5.63 2.30
N ASN A 582 2.68 6.93 2.61
CA ASN A 582 2.39 7.51 3.93
C ASN A 582 3.10 6.77 5.11
N ASN A 583 4.21 6.11 4.82
CA ASN A 583 5.07 5.45 5.80
C ASN A 583 6.49 5.27 5.24
N THR A 584 7.46 4.94 6.09
CA THR A 584 8.80 4.56 5.64
C THR A 584 8.77 3.19 4.97
N CYS A 585 9.56 3.05 3.91
CA CYS A 585 9.83 1.80 3.20
C CYS A 585 11.28 1.36 3.36
N THR A 586 11.65 0.23 2.77
CA THR A 586 13.02 -0.28 2.66
C THR A 586 13.96 0.77 2.05
N VAL A 587 15.18 0.91 2.58
CA VAL A 587 16.19 1.83 2.00
C VAL A 587 16.69 1.36 0.63
N GLY A 588 17.06 2.31 -0.22
CA GLY A 588 17.52 2.05 -1.58
C GLY A 588 16.44 1.71 -2.60
N LEU A 589 15.17 2.00 -2.28
CA LEU A 589 14.01 1.63 -3.10
C LEU A 589 13.80 2.53 -4.33
N PHE A 590 14.43 3.71 -4.33
CA PHE A 590 14.26 4.73 -5.37
C PHE A 590 15.59 5.02 -6.09
N PRO A 591 16.05 4.13 -6.98
CA PRO A 591 17.33 4.31 -7.67
C PRO A 591 17.37 5.52 -8.62
N LYS A 592 16.21 5.98 -9.11
CA LYS A 592 16.09 7.24 -9.88
C LYS A 592 16.41 8.48 -9.03
N GLY A 593 16.27 8.36 -7.71
CA GLY A 593 16.46 9.43 -6.74
C GLY A 593 17.89 9.64 -6.26
N ARG A 594 18.85 8.87 -6.77
CA ARG A 594 20.22 8.92 -6.29
C ARG A 594 20.83 10.29 -6.51
N SER A 595 21.51 10.80 -5.49
CA SER A 595 22.27 12.04 -5.59
C SER A 595 23.48 11.88 -6.53
N PRO A 596 24.14 12.98 -6.93
CA PRO A 596 25.33 12.92 -7.79
C PRO A 596 26.50 12.11 -7.19
N TYR A 597 26.53 11.94 -5.87
CA TYR A 597 27.51 11.11 -5.16
C TYR A 597 26.97 9.72 -4.80
N GLY A 598 25.78 9.37 -5.30
CA GLY A 598 25.20 8.04 -5.20
C GLY A 598 24.32 7.79 -3.97
N CYS A 599 24.15 8.78 -3.08
CA CYS A 599 23.32 8.67 -1.88
C CYS A 599 21.86 8.45 -2.26
N TYR A 600 21.20 7.52 -1.60
CA TYR A 600 19.78 7.25 -1.77
C TYR A 600 18.94 8.03 -0.78
N GLU A 601 17.71 8.32 -1.20
CA GLU A 601 16.67 8.95 -0.36
C GLU A 601 17.12 10.27 0.31
N MET A 602 17.97 11.07 -0.37
CA MET A 602 18.27 12.45 0.08
C MET A 602 17.05 13.38 -0.05
N ALA A 603 16.01 12.96 -0.76
CA ALA A 603 14.71 13.63 -0.79
C ALA A 603 13.62 12.62 -0.40
N GLY A 604 12.74 13.01 0.54
CA GLY A 604 11.69 12.16 1.08
C GLY A 604 12.19 11.18 2.14
N GLN A 605 11.47 10.05 2.28
CA GLN A 605 11.72 8.97 3.21
C GLN A 605 11.62 9.38 4.69
N VAL A 606 12.63 10.03 5.27
CA VAL A 606 12.64 10.58 6.63
C VAL A 606 13.37 11.92 6.64
N TRP A 607 12.91 12.85 7.48
CA TRP A 607 13.69 14.02 7.84
C TRP A 607 14.97 13.57 8.53
N GLU A 608 16.12 14.11 8.12
CA GLU A 608 17.41 13.73 8.68
C GLU A 608 17.95 14.79 9.64
N TRP A 609 18.28 14.36 10.87
CA TRP A 609 18.92 15.20 11.89
C TRP A 609 20.30 15.70 11.46
N GLY A 610 20.50 17.02 11.54
CA GLY A 610 21.82 17.67 11.40
C GLY A 610 22.36 18.24 12.71
N THR A 611 23.63 18.67 12.71
CA THR A 611 24.25 19.37 13.86
C THR A 611 23.85 20.84 13.93
N THR A 612 23.62 21.48 12.78
CA THR A 612 23.38 22.92 12.64
C THR A 612 22.18 23.38 13.46
N LEU A 613 22.37 24.46 14.21
CA LEU A 613 21.33 25.13 14.99
C LEU A 613 20.37 25.90 14.09
N TRP A 614 19.10 25.86 14.46
CA TRP A 614 18.03 26.64 13.84
C TRP A 614 17.72 27.92 14.64
N GLY A 615 17.52 27.78 15.95
CA GLY A 615 17.00 28.83 16.83
C GLY A 615 15.84 28.33 17.69
N GLU A 616 15.23 29.21 18.47
CA GLU A 616 14.11 28.85 19.35
C GLU A 616 12.74 28.95 18.65
N ASP A 617 12.59 29.81 17.65
CA ASP A 617 11.34 29.98 16.92
C ASP A 617 11.20 28.96 15.79
N MET A 618 10.05 28.28 15.69
CA MET A 618 9.82 27.25 14.68
C MET A 618 9.85 27.77 13.24
N GLY A 619 9.23 28.94 13.00
CA GLY A 619 9.02 29.45 11.64
C GLY A 619 10.21 30.24 11.11
N THR A 620 10.98 30.85 12.02
CA THR A 620 12.00 31.85 11.71
C THR A 620 13.33 31.44 12.33
N PRO A 621 14.34 31.08 11.52
CA PRO A 621 15.64 30.72 12.06
C PRO A 621 16.34 31.95 12.66
N SER A 622 16.98 31.76 13.81
CA SER A 622 17.95 32.71 14.37
C SER A 622 19.25 32.65 13.56
N PHE A 623 19.64 31.46 13.12
CA PHE A 623 20.81 31.22 12.27
C PHE A 623 20.41 31.26 10.79
N LYS A 624 20.27 32.49 10.28
CA LYS A 624 19.89 32.77 8.88
C LYS A 624 21.05 32.53 7.91
N TYR A 625 20.73 32.47 6.63
CA TYR A 625 21.74 32.56 5.58
C TYR A 625 22.10 34.03 5.30
N PRO A 626 23.31 34.33 4.78
CA PRO A 626 24.39 33.41 4.43
C PRO A 626 24.95 32.58 5.60
N TYR A 627 25.43 31.38 5.31
CA TYR A 627 26.07 30.49 6.26
C TYR A 627 27.38 31.10 6.74
N ALA A 628 27.59 31.11 8.06
CA ALA A 628 28.68 31.82 8.71
C ALA A 628 29.14 31.06 9.94
N ASP A 629 30.37 31.34 10.37
CA ASP A 629 30.92 30.86 11.64
C ASP A 629 30.43 31.75 12.80
N ASP A 630 29.19 31.52 13.22
CA ASP A 630 28.48 32.26 14.28
C ASP A 630 28.10 31.37 15.47
N GLY A 631 28.78 30.23 15.60
CA GLY A 631 28.48 29.22 16.62
C GLY A 631 27.30 28.30 16.27
N ARG A 632 26.72 28.38 15.07
CA ARG A 632 25.62 27.49 14.63
C ARG A 632 25.93 26.00 14.66
N GLU A 633 27.19 25.59 14.73
CA GLU A 633 27.59 24.18 14.84
C GLU A 633 27.88 23.73 16.27
N THR A 634 27.65 24.57 17.29
CA THR A 634 27.90 24.16 18.67
C THR A 634 26.95 23.04 19.11
N THR A 635 27.50 22.05 19.80
CA THR A 635 26.76 20.83 20.18
C THR A 635 26.10 20.92 21.56
N ASP A 636 26.39 21.98 22.33
CA ASP A 636 25.99 22.19 23.73
C ASP A 636 24.95 23.32 23.92
N ALA A 637 24.23 23.69 22.86
CA ALA A 637 23.15 24.67 22.93
C ALA A 637 22.03 24.27 23.90
N ALA A 638 21.28 25.28 24.39
CA ALA A 638 20.16 25.07 25.29
C ALA A 638 19.08 24.14 24.67
N PRO A 639 18.34 23.35 25.46
CA PRO A 639 17.33 22.42 24.94
C PRO A 639 16.19 23.08 24.13
N SER A 640 15.93 24.37 24.34
CA SER A 640 14.98 25.15 23.54
C SER A 640 15.45 25.43 22.12
N VAL A 641 16.76 25.35 21.87
CA VAL A 641 17.33 25.68 20.57
C VAL A 641 17.22 24.47 19.65
N ARG A 642 16.38 24.63 18.63
CA ARG A 642 16.07 23.61 17.63
C ARG A 642 17.29 23.31 16.75
N ARG A 643 17.33 22.09 16.22
CA ARG A 643 18.31 21.63 15.23
C ARG A 643 17.65 21.60 13.85
N VAL A 644 18.46 21.81 12.83
CA VAL A 644 18.04 21.70 11.43
C VAL A 644 17.71 20.24 11.07
N LEU A 645 16.62 20.07 10.34
CA LEU A 645 16.21 18.84 9.66
C LEU A 645 16.26 19.03 8.14
N ARG A 646 16.69 18.01 7.41
CA ARG A 646 16.86 18.06 5.94
C ARG A 646 16.12 16.94 5.20
N GLY A 647 15.87 17.14 3.91
CA GLY A 647 15.40 16.12 2.96
C GLY A 647 13.88 15.94 2.83
N GLY A 648 13.08 16.35 3.80
CA GLY A 648 11.66 15.98 3.81
C GLY A 648 11.46 14.54 4.28
N CYS A 649 10.23 14.04 4.24
CA CYS A 649 9.89 12.65 4.61
C CYS A 649 8.77 12.11 3.71
N PHE A 650 8.33 10.87 3.93
CA PHE A 650 7.22 10.23 3.19
C PHE A 650 5.89 11.00 3.16
N SER A 651 5.68 11.98 4.05
CA SER A 651 4.48 12.84 4.07
C SER A 651 4.78 14.29 3.68
N SER A 652 5.94 14.55 3.09
CA SER A 652 6.32 15.85 2.57
C SER A 652 6.12 15.85 1.06
N GLY A 653 5.32 16.78 0.54
CA GLY A 653 5.27 17.01 -0.91
C GLY A 653 6.58 17.57 -1.47
N LYS A 654 6.67 17.61 -2.80
CA LYS A 654 7.84 18.00 -3.60
C LYS A 654 8.50 19.33 -3.23
N LEU A 655 7.74 20.29 -2.68
CA LEU A 655 8.28 21.59 -2.22
C LEU A 655 9.23 21.45 -1.02
N LYS A 656 9.03 20.42 -0.20
CA LYS A 656 9.80 20.13 1.02
C LYS A 656 10.76 18.95 0.83
N ALA A 657 10.40 18.00 -0.03
CA ALA A 657 11.26 16.87 -0.40
C ALA A 657 12.28 17.27 -1.47
N CYS A 658 13.26 18.11 -1.10
CA CYS A 658 14.26 18.65 -2.02
C CYS A 658 15.61 18.92 -1.30
N CYS A 659 16.63 19.33 -2.05
CA CYS A 659 17.98 19.52 -1.50
C CYS A 659 18.09 20.72 -0.55
N THR A 660 17.24 21.74 -0.68
CA THR A 660 17.49 23.05 -0.05
C THR A 660 16.50 23.40 1.06
N TYR A 661 15.35 22.72 1.17
CA TYR A 661 14.34 23.05 2.19
C TYR A 661 14.80 22.72 3.61
N ARG A 662 14.69 23.69 4.52
CA ARG A 662 15.14 23.59 5.91
C ARG A 662 13.96 23.39 6.85
N GLY A 663 13.92 22.26 7.54
CA GLY A 663 13.03 22.00 8.66
C GLY A 663 13.74 22.23 10.00
N SER A 664 13.00 22.20 11.10
CA SER A 664 13.59 22.23 12.44
C SER A 664 12.74 21.51 13.47
N LEU A 665 13.41 20.99 14.50
CA LEU A 665 12.77 20.43 15.68
C LEU A 665 13.69 20.55 16.90
N GLU A 666 13.10 20.64 18.09
CA GLU A 666 13.82 20.62 19.36
C GLU A 666 14.59 19.29 19.52
N PRO A 667 15.79 19.32 20.14
CA PRO A 667 16.68 18.16 20.23
C PRO A 667 16.09 16.97 21.01
N ASP A 668 15.08 17.21 21.86
CA ASP A 668 14.36 16.18 22.62
C ASP A 668 13.02 15.78 21.97
N GLY A 669 12.64 16.43 20.86
CA GLY A 669 11.46 16.09 20.07
C GLY A 669 11.72 14.90 19.15
N PHE A 670 10.67 14.15 18.82
CA PHE A 670 10.71 13.07 17.83
C PHE A 670 9.37 12.97 17.09
N TRP A 671 9.42 12.39 15.88
CA TRP A 671 8.25 12.14 15.04
C TRP A 671 8.53 10.92 14.15
N ARG A 672 7.46 10.21 13.73
CA ARG A 672 7.54 8.93 12.99
C ARG A 672 8.24 8.97 11.63
N GLY A 673 8.54 10.15 11.11
CA GLY A 673 9.36 10.32 9.91
C GLY A 673 10.57 11.21 10.15
N ASN A 674 11.09 11.27 11.38
CA ASN A 674 12.40 11.81 11.69
C ASN A 674 13.37 10.66 11.95
N GLY A 675 14.41 10.58 11.13
CA GLY A 675 15.53 9.67 11.28
C GLY A 675 16.84 10.43 11.16
N PHE A 676 17.89 9.76 10.71
CA PHE A 676 19.19 10.39 10.53
C PHE A 676 20.10 9.56 9.63
N ARG A 677 21.18 10.22 9.21
CA ARG A 677 22.27 9.65 8.44
C ARG A 677 23.58 10.04 9.09
N ILE A 678 24.60 9.19 8.93
CA ILE A 678 25.92 9.42 9.52
C ILE A 678 26.88 10.08 8.53
N VAL A 679 27.80 10.88 9.05
CA VAL A 679 29.01 11.36 8.37
C VAL A 679 30.23 10.80 9.07
N VAL A 680 31.20 10.33 8.30
CA VAL A 680 32.57 10.05 8.75
C VAL A 680 33.48 11.16 8.25
N ALA A 681 34.09 11.89 9.18
CA ALA A 681 34.98 12.99 8.88
C ALA A 681 36.21 12.95 9.81
N LYS A 682 37.26 13.68 9.44
CA LYS A 682 38.43 13.83 10.30
C LYS A 682 38.06 14.59 11.57
N VAL A 683 38.64 14.19 12.69
CA VAL A 683 38.55 14.91 13.96
C VAL A 683 39.20 16.27 13.77
N THR A 684 38.41 17.34 13.82
CA THR A 684 38.94 18.70 13.79
C THR A 684 39.41 19.11 15.19
N ARG A 685 40.30 20.11 15.30
CA ARG A 685 40.81 20.58 16.61
C ARG A 685 39.70 21.05 17.58
N HIS A 686 38.48 21.31 17.11
CA HIS A 686 37.32 21.66 17.93
C HIS A 686 36.56 20.45 18.50
N ASP A 687 36.69 19.26 17.90
CA ASP A 687 36.04 18.03 18.39
C ASP A 687 36.81 17.36 19.54
N ALA A 688 38.06 17.76 19.78
CA ALA A 688 38.96 17.16 20.77
C ALA A 688 38.63 17.50 22.23
N THR A 689 37.57 18.28 22.49
CA THR A 689 37.13 18.65 23.85
C THR A 689 36.08 17.71 24.44
N VAL A 690 35.76 16.58 23.78
CA VAL A 690 34.86 15.57 24.36
C VAL A 690 35.52 14.89 25.55
N ASP A 691 34.90 15.15 26.70
CA ASP A 691 35.15 14.68 28.06
C ASP A 691 35.69 13.23 28.15
N PRO A 692 36.90 13.01 28.68
CA PRO A 692 37.44 11.67 28.94
C PRO A 692 36.61 10.84 29.94
N GLY A 693 35.60 11.42 30.60
CA GLY A 693 34.69 10.74 31.54
C GLY A 693 33.43 10.10 30.95
N PHE A 694 33.22 10.09 29.64
CA PHE A 694 31.97 9.55 29.07
C PHE A 694 31.84 8.02 29.19
N SER A 695 32.96 7.29 29.27
CA SER A 695 32.96 5.83 29.46
C SER A 695 32.43 5.39 30.83
N GLU A 696 32.41 6.27 31.85
CA GLU A 696 31.92 5.91 33.20
C GLU A 696 30.42 6.22 33.40
N ARG A 697 29.78 6.96 32.49
CA ARG A 697 28.38 7.39 32.64
C ARG A 697 27.35 6.54 31.89
N LEU A 698 27.78 5.47 31.23
CA LEU A 698 26.90 4.53 30.51
C LEU A 698 26.24 3.46 31.41
N LEU A 699 26.45 3.50 32.73
CA LEU A 699 25.85 2.57 33.71
C LEU A 699 24.85 3.25 34.67
N GLY A 700 24.28 4.40 34.29
CA GLY A 700 23.32 5.16 35.10
C GLY A 700 21.91 5.16 34.54
#